data_AF-A0A8S2RN48-F1
#
_entry.id   AF-A0A8S2RN48-F1
#
_cell.length_a   1.000
_cell.length_b   1.000
_cell.length_c   1.000
_cell.angle_alpha   90.00
_cell.angle_beta   90.00
_cell.angle_gamma   90.00
#
_symmetry.space_group_name_H-M   'P 1'
#
loop_
_entity.id
_entity.type
_entity.pdbx_description
1 polymer ?
#
loop_
_entity_poly.entity_id
_entity_poly.type
_entity_poly.pdbx_seq_one_letter_code
_entity_poly.pdbx_strand_id
1 'polypeptide(L)'
;MIVLDMALILMKRRIDPIRMDYNLDEPFYASSKAEILRLLNFSGLLSTLLTIRELNDEIIELLAPYSEIKDLSEKARKAYQDLATLKTWTDKIQSYHAINKQVIPIKDKVQKAENSLRKASRKLARAERELERTEIGLTKCQNDFDVAMQTKQAYQADYDALLKRRNDANTLISGLTGEKIRWNEQNKAFEQSIEKLIGNSILVTAFLSYCGPYNQDFRQRMLNEWQKQIQQRTIPFSDNFDIIEQLNDEATIGEWNLQGLPNDDLSIQNGIIATSNYRYPLLIDPQLQGRSWMKNMERDNDILITTLNSKIFRQQLEDSISLGRPLLIEDVDEELDPMLDNILEKNYFKIGLTYRVKVGDREVDVNHTFRLYITTKLANPNYSPEVCARLSVIDFTVTQRGLEDQLLSLVIANERVELERERVTLARETTKNKRMLKELEENLLIKLTSIEGSVLDDPSLVEVLNANKRIATEVKEKVSIAEDTKLKISAAREEYRPVAVRGSILYFLMSEIAVRIFISTQIHGMSCHGVDHLGYWYKLVNHMYQISLQQFLGLFHDSMIKSNKIAATQKRIQNINDYLTYRTWFYTTRGLYEDDRLMFTLLMALRIDLRRGKIRYDEFQVLVKGGASLDLNTCPPKPFRWLNDSSWLNLLELSRLKEFHDVIDRVCQFRKQTTIVSSFLSFNFDSLLV
;
A
#
# COMPACT_ATOMS: atom_id res chain seq x y z
N MET A 1 93.35 -107.83 -45.68
CA MET A 1 92.55 -108.86 -45.00
C MET A 1 92.29 -108.53 -43.54
N ILE A 2 93.29 -108.22 -42.71
CA ILE A 2 93.08 -107.85 -41.27
C ILE A 2 92.09 -106.68 -41.08
N VAL A 3 92.10 -105.67 -41.95
CA VAL A 3 91.14 -104.54 -41.86
C VAL A 3 89.69 -104.99 -42.12
N LEU A 4 89.47 -106.06 -42.88
CA LEU A 4 88.14 -106.64 -43.08
C LEU A 4 87.65 -107.42 -41.84
N ASP A 5 88.56 -107.86 -40.97
CA ASP A 5 88.17 -108.42 -39.67
C ASP A 5 87.52 -107.35 -38.76
N MET A 6 87.96 -106.08 -38.83
CA MET A 6 87.30 -104.97 -38.12
C MET A 6 85.86 -104.75 -38.62
N ALA A 7 85.62 -104.93 -39.92
CA ALA A 7 84.27 -104.90 -40.48
C ALA A 7 83.41 -106.08 -39.99
N LEU A 8 84.01 -107.28 -39.86
CA LEU A 8 83.33 -108.46 -39.29
C LEU A 8 82.89 -108.21 -37.83
N ILE A 9 83.74 -107.57 -37.02
CA ILE A 9 83.42 -107.24 -35.61
C ILE A 9 82.26 -106.26 -35.53
N LEU A 10 82.28 -105.18 -36.32
CA LEU A 10 81.18 -104.21 -36.36
C LEU A 10 79.87 -104.83 -36.85
N MET A 11 79.94 -105.82 -37.74
CA MET A 11 78.79 -106.58 -38.22
C MET A 11 78.38 -107.76 -37.31
N LYS A 12 79.03 -107.91 -36.14
CA LYS A 12 78.79 -109.01 -35.18
C LYS A 12 78.89 -110.42 -35.78
N ARG A 13 79.80 -110.64 -36.75
CA ARG A 13 80.03 -111.95 -37.37
C ARG A 13 81.15 -112.73 -36.69
N ARG A 14 81.12 -114.06 -36.81
CA ARG A 14 82.12 -114.96 -36.19
C ARG A 14 83.49 -114.79 -36.86
N ILE A 15 84.54 -114.85 -36.06
CA ILE A 15 85.94 -114.76 -36.50
C ILE A 15 86.64 -116.06 -36.09
N ASP A 16 87.57 -116.55 -36.91
CA ASP A 16 88.29 -117.78 -36.60
C ASP A 16 89.22 -117.58 -35.39
N PRO A 17 89.44 -118.61 -34.56
CA PRO A 17 90.31 -118.53 -33.39
C PRO A 17 91.77 -118.29 -33.81
N ILE A 18 92.42 -117.36 -33.13
CA ILE A 18 93.75 -116.85 -33.46
C ILE A 18 94.81 -117.97 -33.35
N ARG A 19 95.53 -118.25 -34.46
CA ARG A 19 96.74 -119.10 -34.47
C ARG A 19 97.95 -118.27 -34.88
N MET A 20 99.06 -118.38 -34.13
CA MET A 20 100.35 -117.80 -34.49
C MET A 20 101.17 -118.82 -35.30
N ASP A 21 101.74 -118.40 -36.42
CA ASP A 21 102.57 -119.25 -37.29
C ASP A 21 104.05 -118.89 -37.08
N TYR A 22 104.89 -119.87 -36.73
CA TYR A 22 106.27 -119.63 -36.25
C TYR A 22 107.35 -119.63 -37.34
N ASN A 23 106.99 -119.59 -38.62
CA ASN A 23 107.93 -119.68 -39.75
C ASN A 23 108.29 -118.33 -40.40
N LEU A 24 108.03 -117.20 -39.75
CA LEU A 24 108.40 -115.86 -40.22
C LEU A 24 108.96 -115.02 -39.07
N ASP A 25 110.02 -114.24 -39.33
CA ASP A 25 110.79 -113.44 -38.37
C ASP A 25 110.00 -112.29 -37.70
N GLU A 26 108.70 -112.14 -37.99
CA GLU A 26 107.78 -111.26 -37.26
C GLU A 26 106.42 -111.96 -37.06
N PRO A 27 105.89 -112.01 -35.82
CA PRO A 27 104.66 -112.74 -35.51
C PRO A 27 103.45 -112.09 -36.19
N PHE A 28 102.80 -112.82 -37.10
CA PHE A 28 101.68 -112.34 -37.91
C PHE A 28 100.38 -113.07 -37.58
N TYR A 29 99.31 -112.32 -37.29
CA TYR A 29 97.98 -112.89 -37.04
C TYR A 29 97.39 -113.50 -38.30
N ALA A 30 97.07 -114.79 -38.26
CA ALA A 30 96.38 -115.46 -39.36
C ALA A 30 94.99 -114.83 -39.59
N SER A 31 94.76 -114.25 -40.77
CA SER A 31 93.48 -113.62 -41.12
C SER A 31 92.39 -114.68 -41.37
N SER A 32 91.13 -114.37 -41.00
CA SER A 32 89.96 -115.26 -41.19
C SER A 32 89.54 -115.35 -42.67
N LYS A 33 90.37 -116.02 -43.47
CA LYS A 33 90.30 -115.97 -44.94
C LYS A 33 89.00 -116.54 -45.50
N ALA A 34 88.45 -117.58 -44.87
CA ALA A 34 87.20 -118.21 -45.28
C ALA A 34 85.98 -117.32 -45.05
N GLU A 35 85.91 -116.68 -43.89
CA GLU A 35 84.76 -115.84 -43.52
C GLU A 35 84.83 -114.45 -44.18
N ILE A 36 86.03 -113.91 -44.42
CA ILE A 36 86.22 -112.70 -45.24
C ILE A 36 85.75 -112.95 -46.68
N LEU A 37 86.01 -114.13 -47.26
CA LEU A 37 85.53 -114.46 -48.61
C LEU A 37 84.00 -114.57 -48.66
N ARG A 38 83.37 -115.13 -47.61
CA ARG A 38 81.90 -115.10 -47.47
C ARG A 38 81.36 -113.68 -47.31
N LEU A 39 82.09 -112.80 -46.63
CA LEU A 39 81.73 -111.40 -46.48
C LEU A 39 81.87 -110.62 -47.80
N LEU A 40 82.89 -110.91 -48.61
CA LEU A 40 83.06 -110.31 -49.94
C LEU A 40 81.98 -110.78 -50.93
N ASN A 41 81.46 -112.00 -50.79
CA ASN A 41 80.33 -112.49 -51.58
C ASN A 41 78.95 -112.09 -51.01
N PHE A 42 78.89 -111.36 -49.89
CA PHE A 42 77.64 -110.93 -49.29
C PHE A 42 77.13 -109.64 -49.93
N SER A 43 76.06 -109.72 -50.72
CA SER A 43 75.47 -108.59 -51.45
C SER A 43 74.93 -107.46 -50.56
N GLY A 44 74.69 -107.72 -49.26
CA GLY A 44 74.15 -106.76 -48.29
C GLY A 44 75.18 -106.03 -47.43
N LEU A 45 76.47 -106.08 -47.76
CA LEU A 45 77.54 -105.51 -46.92
C LEU A 45 77.31 -104.01 -46.61
N LEU A 46 77.06 -103.20 -47.64
CA LEU A 46 77.01 -101.74 -47.53
C LEU A 46 75.80 -101.24 -46.71
N SER A 47 74.62 -101.83 -46.93
CA SER A 47 73.40 -101.44 -46.20
C SER A 47 73.56 -101.71 -44.71
N THR A 48 74.18 -102.85 -44.37
CA THR A 48 74.37 -103.24 -42.97
C THR A 48 75.33 -102.27 -42.26
N LEU A 49 76.41 -101.85 -42.92
CA LEU A 49 77.35 -100.85 -42.39
C LEU A 49 76.70 -99.48 -42.18
N LEU A 50 75.80 -99.04 -43.07
CA LEU A 50 75.09 -97.75 -42.96
C LEU A 50 74.05 -97.70 -41.83
N THR A 51 73.50 -98.85 -41.42
CA THR A 51 72.45 -98.93 -40.39
C THR A 51 72.95 -99.15 -38.97
N ILE A 52 74.27 -99.21 -38.73
CA ILE A 52 74.82 -99.38 -37.38
C ILE A 52 74.56 -98.11 -36.56
N ARG A 53 73.48 -98.12 -35.77
CA ARG A 53 73.08 -97.01 -34.86
C ARG A 53 73.30 -97.32 -33.38
N GLU A 54 73.40 -98.61 -33.02
CA GLU A 54 73.56 -99.08 -31.65
C GLU A 54 74.92 -99.75 -31.52
N LEU A 55 75.89 -98.99 -31.00
CA LEU A 55 77.21 -99.50 -30.65
C LEU A 55 77.20 -99.84 -29.17
N ASN A 56 77.46 -101.11 -28.85
CA ASN A 56 77.66 -101.54 -27.48
C ASN A 56 79.12 -101.35 -27.10
N ASP A 57 79.39 -101.02 -25.83
CA ASP A 57 80.76 -100.85 -25.30
C ASP A 57 81.63 -102.09 -25.56
N GLU A 58 81.04 -103.29 -25.50
CA GLU A 58 81.70 -104.58 -25.78
C GLU A 58 82.26 -104.70 -27.21
N ILE A 59 81.57 -104.13 -28.22
CA ILE A 59 81.99 -104.19 -29.63
C ILE A 59 83.21 -103.30 -29.88
N ILE A 60 83.26 -102.18 -29.15
CA ILE A 60 84.39 -101.24 -29.22
C ILE A 60 85.63 -101.84 -28.54
N GLU A 61 85.44 -102.58 -27.45
CA GLU A 61 86.53 -103.30 -26.76
C GLU A 61 87.15 -104.40 -27.63
N LEU A 62 86.32 -105.15 -28.37
CA LEU A 62 86.77 -106.14 -29.36
C LEU A 62 87.54 -105.53 -30.55
N LEU A 63 87.30 -104.26 -30.88
CA LEU A 63 88.01 -103.54 -31.95
C LEU A 63 89.35 -102.94 -31.50
N ALA A 64 89.55 -102.74 -30.20
CA ALA A 64 90.73 -102.07 -29.64
C ALA A 64 92.07 -102.70 -30.07
N PRO A 65 92.26 -104.05 -30.06
CA PRO A 65 93.52 -104.68 -30.44
C PRO A 65 93.92 -104.43 -31.90
N TYR A 66 92.95 -104.26 -32.80
CA TYR A 66 93.18 -104.00 -34.22
C TYR A 66 93.55 -102.54 -34.50
N SER A 67 93.20 -101.61 -33.60
CA SER A 67 93.55 -100.20 -33.71
C SER A 67 95.01 -99.91 -33.30
N GLU A 68 95.60 -100.76 -32.44
CA GLU A 68 96.96 -100.59 -31.89
C GLU A 68 98.09 -101.05 -32.83
N ILE A 69 97.76 -101.75 -33.92
CA ILE A 69 98.76 -102.24 -34.89
C ILE A 69 99.40 -101.05 -35.64
N LYS A 70 100.68 -100.79 -35.36
CA LYS A 70 101.49 -99.75 -36.03
C LYS A 70 101.59 -99.99 -37.54
N ASP A 71 101.46 -98.91 -38.30
CA ASP A 71 101.51 -98.83 -39.76
C ASP A 71 100.45 -99.63 -40.54
N LEU A 72 99.38 -100.13 -39.89
CA LEU A 72 98.32 -100.88 -40.58
C LEU A 72 97.57 -100.04 -41.63
N SER A 73 97.37 -98.73 -41.39
CA SER A 73 96.75 -97.83 -42.39
C SER A 73 97.62 -97.62 -43.62
N GLU A 74 98.94 -97.42 -43.46
CA GLU A 74 99.86 -97.23 -44.57
C GLU A 74 100.14 -98.53 -45.34
N LYS A 75 100.27 -99.67 -44.62
CA LYS A 75 100.38 -101.00 -45.23
C LYS A 75 99.09 -101.38 -45.98
N ALA A 76 97.91 -101.08 -45.43
CA ALA A 76 96.64 -101.28 -46.15
C ALA A 76 96.55 -100.38 -47.40
N ARG A 77 97.01 -99.13 -47.30
CA ARG A 77 97.01 -98.18 -48.42
C ARG A 77 97.93 -98.59 -49.57
N LYS A 78 99.11 -99.18 -49.29
CA LYS A 78 100.00 -99.74 -50.32
C LYS A 78 99.39 -100.96 -51.03
N ALA A 79 98.51 -101.71 -50.37
CA ALA A 79 97.82 -102.84 -50.99
C ALA A 79 96.59 -102.40 -51.79
N TYR A 80 95.63 -101.73 -51.15
CA TYR A 80 94.41 -101.20 -51.77
C TYR A 80 93.85 -100.01 -50.95
N GLN A 81 93.56 -98.88 -51.59
CA GLN A 81 93.11 -97.64 -50.95
C GLN A 81 91.80 -97.79 -50.15
N ASP A 82 90.85 -98.60 -50.63
CA ASP A 82 89.52 -98.78 -50.03
C ASP A 82 89.55 -99.41 -48.63
N LEU A 83 90.61 -100.18 -48.33
CA LEU A 83 90.81 -100.75 -47.00
C LEU A 83 91.20 -99.65 -45.99
N ALA A 84 91.92 -98.61 -46.40
CA ALA A 84 92.30 -97.52 -45.51
C ALA A 84 91.10 -96.64 -45.11
N THR A 85 90.15 -96.44 -46.03
CA THR A 85 88.89 -95.72 -45.75
C THR A 85 88.00 -96.47 -44.75
N LEU A 86 87.99 -97.80 -44.82
CA LEU A 86 87.16 -98.60 -43.91
C LEU A 86 87.69 -98.51 -42.46
N LYS A 87 89.01 -98.45 -42.26
CA LYS A 87 89.62 -98.23 -40.94
C LYS A 87 89.34 -96.82 -40.38
N THR A 88 89.43 -95.77 -41.19
CA THR A 88 89.12 -94.40 -40.71
C THR A 88 87.65 -94.23 -40.33
N TRP A 89 86.75 -94.96 -40.99
CA TRP A 89 85.34 -95.01 -40.61
C TRP A 89 85.11 -95.70 -39.27
N THR A 90 85.79 -96.82 -39.01
CA THR A 90 85.70 -97.51 -37.70
C THR A 90 86.18 -96.63 -36.54
N ASP A 91 87.24 -95.86 -36.75
CA ASP A 91 87.78 -94.94 -35.72
C ASP A 91 86.79 -93.79 -35.40
N LYS A 92 86.12 -93.22 -36.42
CA LYS A 92 85.14 -92.14 -36.22
C LYS A 92 83.89 -92.63 -35.50
N ILE A 93 83.44 -93.84 -35.79
CA ILE A 93 82.30 -94.47 -35.12
C ILE A 93 82.53 -94.56 -33.60
N GLN A 94 83.74 -94.92 -33.19
CA GLN A 94 84.11 -94.96 -31.77
C GLN A 94 84.01 -93.58 -31.11
N SER A 95 84.44 -92.51 -31.78
CA SER A 95 84.38 -91.14 -31.25
C SER A 95 82.95 -90.59 -31.10
N TYR A 96 82.02 -90.97 -31.99
CA TYR A 96 80.62 -90.49 -31.94
C TYR A 96 79.88 -91.00 -30.70
N HIS A 97 80.11 -92.25 -30.31
CA HIS A 97 79.47 -92.85 -29.14
C HIS A 97 79.79 -92.07 -27.84
N ALA A 98 81.03 -91.59 -27.69
CA ALA A 98 81.46 -90.84 -26.52
C ALA A 98 80.72 -89.50 -26.33
N ILE A 99 80.42 -88.78 -27.42
CA ILE A 99 79.75 -87.46 -27.38
C ILE A 99 78.25 -87.61 -27.09
N ASN A 100 77.60 -88.62 -27.67
CA ASN A 100 76.15 -88.80 -27.54
C ASN A 100 75.71 -89.02 -26.07
N LYS A 101 76.59 -89.64 -25.25
CA LYS A 101 76.37 -89.82 -23.80
C LYS A 101 76.21 -88.51 -23.03
N GLN A 102 76.78 -87.40 -23.51
CA GLN A 102 76.76 -86.11 -22.81
C GLN A 102 75.53 -85.24 -23.14
N VAL A 103 74.88 -85.42 -24.30
CA VAL A 103 73.87 -84.48 -24.83
C VAL A 103 72.44 -84.78 -24.36
N ILE A 104 72.14 -86.04 -24.04
CA ILE A 104 70.80 -86.50 -23.62
C ILE A 104 70.21 -85.72 -22.42
N PRO A 105 70.93 -85.51 -21.28
CA PRO A 105 70.36 -84.85 -20.11
C PRO A 105 70.04 -83.35 -20.31
N ILE A 106 70.63 -82.68 -21.30
CA ILE A 106 70.37 -81.25 -21.57
C ILE A 106 69.03 -81.08 -22.29
N LYS A 107 68.70 -81.98 -23.23
CA LYS A 107 67.42 -81.95 -23.95
C LYS A 107 66.23 -82.11 -23.00
N ASP A 108 66.34 -82.99 -22.00
CA ASP A 108 65.30 -83.20 -21.00
C ASP A 108 65.07 -81.97 -20.10
N LYS A 109 66.13 -81.22 -19.77
CA LYS A 109 66.02 -79.99 -18.97
C LYS A 109 65.28 -78.88 -19.72
N VAL A 110 65.56 -78.69 -21.01
CA VAL A 110 64.88 -77.70 -21.85
C VAL A 110 63.38 -78.01 -21.94
N GLN A 111 63.03 -79.27 -22.18
CA GLN A 111 61.63 -79.68 -22.29
C GLN A 111 60.84 -79.49 -20.98
N LYS A 112 61.47 -79.69 -19.81
CA LYS A 112 60.84 -79.43 -18.50
C LYS A 112 60.60 -77.93 -18.25
N ALA A 113 61.53 -77.08 -18.65
CA ALA A 113 61.41 -75.62 -18.51
C ALA A 113 60.30 -75.07 -19.43
N GLU A 114 60.24 -75.50 -20.69
CA GLU A 114 59.21 -75.13 -21.66
C GLU A 114 57.80 -75.52 -21.17
N ASN A 115 57.65 -76.72 -20.62
CA ASN A 115 56.38 -77.18 -20.07
C ASN A 115 55.94 -76.36 -18.85
N SER A 116 56.88 -75.93 -18.01
CA SER A 116 56.59 -75.08 -16.85
C SER A 116 56.18 -73.67 -17.27
N LEU A 117 56.89 -73.07 -18.24
CA LEU A 117 56.55 -71.77 -18.81
C LEU A 117 55.15 -71.80 -19.45
N ARG A 118 54.83 -72.87 -20.18
CA ARG A 118 53.51 -73.05 -20.81
C ARG A 118 52.37 -73.20 -19.80
N LYS A 119 52.62 -73.79 -18.63
CA LYS A 119 51.63 -73.87 -17.54
C LYS A 119 51.42 -72.51 -16.88
N ALA A 120 52.50 -71.77 -16.64
CA ALA A 120 52.43 -70.44 -16.03
C ALA A 120 51.72 -69.42 -16.93
N SER A 121 52.04 -69.39 -18.23
CA SER A 121 51.40 -68.49 -19.20
C SER A 121 49.90 -68.76 -19.35
N ARG A 122 49.48 -70.03 -19.30
CA ARG A 122 48.05 -70.39 -19.28
C ARG A 122 47.32 -69.92 -18.02
N LYS A 123 47.98 -69.89 -16.87
CA LYS A 123 47.40 -69.38 -15.61
C LYS A 123 47.29 -67.85 -15.65
N LEU A 124 48.34 -67.16 -16.10
CA LEU A 124 48.34 -65.71 -16.30
C LEU A 124 47.18 -65.30 -17.23
N ALA A 125 47.08 -65.92 -18.40
CA ALA A 125 46.03 -65.61 -19.37
C ALA A 125 44.60 -65.97 -18.90
N ARG A 126 44.44 -66.79 -17.85
CA ARG A 126 43.13 -67.02 -17.21
C ARG A 126 42.82 -65.92 -16.20
N ALA A 127 43.79 -65.58 -15.36
CA ALA A 127 43.64 -64.51 -14.37
C ALA A 127 43.40 -63.14 -15.03
N GLU A 128 44.12 -62.83 -16.12
CA GLU A 128 43.90 -61.60 -16.90
C GLU A 128 42.48 -61.52 -17.47
N ARG A 129 41.94 -62.64 -17.97
CA ARG A 129 40.55 -62.70 -18.45
C ARG A 129 39.50 -62.57 -17.35
N GLU A 130 39.79 -63.07 -16.15
CA GLU A 130 38.92 -62.89 -14.99
C GLU A 130 38.94 -61.44 -14.51
N LEU A 131 40.13 -60.82 -14.44
CA LEU A 131 40.29 -59.40 -14.13
C LEU A 131 39.50 -58.53 -15.10
N GLU A 132 39.69 -58.73 -16.41
CA GLU A 132 39.01 -57.97 -17.46
C GLU A 132 37.48 -58.10 -17.35
N ARG A 133 36.97 -59.31 -17.08
CA ARG A 133 35.53 -59.52 -16.84
C ARG A 133 35.03 -58.77 -15.61
N THR A 134 35.77 -58.80 -14.51
CA THR A 134 35.39 -58.08 -13.29
C THR A 134 35.49 -56.57 -13.46
N GLU A 135 36.46 -56.05 -14.21
CA GLU A 135 36.60 -54.63 -14.52
C GLU A 135 35.47 -54.14 -15.44
N ILE A 136 35.07 -54.92 -16.45
CA ILE A 136 33.90 -54.63 -17.28
C ILE A 136 32.62 -54.64 -16.42
N GLY A 137 32.49 -55.59 -15.49
CA GLY A 137 31.37 -55.63 -14.56
C GLY A 137 31.33 -54.42 -13.62
N LEU A 138 32.49 -54.04 -13.06
CA LEU A 138 32.65 -52.90 -12.16
C LEU A 138 32.33 -51.59 -12.88
N THR A 139 32.90 -51.37 -14.07
CA THR A 139 32.64 -50.17 -14.88
C THR A 139 31.17 -50.05 -15.27
N LYS A 140 30.51 -51.17 -15.61
CA LYS A 140 29.07 -51.18 -15.85
C LYS A 140 28.28 -50.80 -14.59
N CYS A 141 28.57 -51.42 -13.45
CA CYS A 141 27.90 -51.08 -12.19
C CYS A 141 28.16 -49.63 -11.76
N GLN A 142 29.36 -49.10 -12.00
CA GLN A 142 29.72 -47.70 -11.72
C GLN A 142 28.90 -46.75 -12.60
N ASN A 143 28.80 -47.03 -13.91
CA ASN A 143 27.97 -46.25 -14.82
C ASN A 143 26.49 -46.31 -14.43
N ASP A 144 25.97 -47.50 -14.11
CA ASP A 144 24.57 -47.66 -13.68
C ASP A 144 24.31 -46.92 -12.36
N PHE A 145 25.27 -46.95 -11.43
CA PHE A 145 25.20 -46.18 -10.18
C PHE A 145 25.23 -44.68 -10.42
N ASP A 146 26.12 -44.18 -11.29
CA ASP A 146 26.23 -42.76 -11.59
C ASP A 146 24.96 -42.24 -12.29
N VAL A 147 24.37 -43.01 -13.21
CA VAL A 147 23.08 -42.70 -13.84
C VAL A 147 21.94 -42.71 -12.82
N ALA A 148 21.88 -43.71 -11.94
CA ALA A 148 20.88 -43.76 -10.88
C ALA A 148 21.03 -42.60 -9.87
N MET A 149 22.27 -42.18 -9.59
CA MET A 149 22.55 -41.07 -8.69
C MET A 149 22.19 -39.73 -9.34
N GLN A 150 22.49 -39.53 -10.64
CA GLN A 150 22.08 -38.35 -11.39
C GLN A 150 20.56 -38.24 -11.49
N THR A 151 19.86 -39.33 -11.79
CA THR A 151 18.38 -39.33 -11.85
C THR A 151 17.78 -39.07 -10.47
N LYS A 152 18.33 -39.64 -9.40
CA LYS A 152 17.91 -39.32 -8.02
C LYS A 152 18.11 -37.83 -7.71
N GLN A 153 19.26 -37.26 -8.06
CA GLN A 153 19.54 -35.83 -7.84
C GLN A 153 18.59 -34.94 -8.65
N ALA A 154 18.29 -35.31 -9.90
CA ALA A 154 17.32 -34.61 -10.74
C ALA A 154 15.93 -34.62 -10.10
N TYR A 155 15.44 -35.79 -9.66
CA TYR A 155 14.15 -35.89 -8.97
C TYR A 155 14.11 -35.14 -7.64
N GLN A 156 15.22 -35.11 -6.90
CA GLN A 156 15.31 -34.35 -5.66
C GLN A 156 15.21 -32.84 -5.95
N ALA A 157 15.94 -32.36 -6.95
CA ALA A 157 15.88 -30.97 -7.39
C ALA A 157 14.47 -30.58 -7.88
N ASP A 158 13.82 -31.45 -8.65
CA ASP A 158 12.44 -31.25 -9.11
C ASP A 158 11.46 -31.23 -7.94
N TYR A 159 11.61 -32.13 -6.96
CA TYR A 159 10.80 -32.15 -5.76
C TYR A 159 10.96 -30.88 -4.94
N ASP A 160 12.18 -30.43 -4.70
CA ASP A 160 12.46 -29.21 -3.93
C ASP A 160 11.91 -27.97 -4.64
N ALA A 161 12.01 -27.92 -5.98
CA ALA A 161 11.40 -26.86 -6.79
C ALA A 161 9.87 -26.86 -6.70
N LEU A 162 9.22 -28.03 -6.77
CA LEU A 162 7.77 -28.17 -6.60
C LEU A 162 7.31 -27.81 -5.19
N LEU A 163 8.07 -28.20 -4.16
CA LEU A 163 7.78 -27.88 -2.77
C LEU A 163 7.83 -26.36 -2.55
N LYS A 164 8.85 -25.69 -3.09
CA LYS A 164 8.97 -24.24 -3.04
C LYS A 164 7.78 -23.57 -3.73
N ARG A 165 7.46 -23.99 -4.97
CA ARG A 165 6.32 -23.47 -5.73
C ARG A 165 4.99 -23.67 -4.99
N ARG A 166 4.79 -24.80 -4.31
CA ARG A 166 3.61 -25.07 -3.48
C ARG A 166 3.54 -24.13 -2.27
N ASN A 167 4.65 -23.91 -1.58
CA ASN A 167 4.69 -23.03 -0.40
C ASN A 167 4.43 -21.56 -0.79
N ASP A 168 5.02 -21.11 -1.90
CA ASP A 168 4.79 -19.77 -2.44
C ASP A 168 3.32 -19.59 -2.84
N ALA A 169 2.71 -20.60 -3.48
CA ALA A 169 1.30 -20.60 -3.82
C ALA A 169 0.38 -20.55 -2.59
N ASN A 170 0.66 -21.35 -1.55
CA ASN A 170 -0.11 -21.33 -0.31
C ASN A 170 -0.02 -19.98 0.39
N THR A 171 1.17 -19.38 0.42
CA THR A 171 1.39 -18.05 1.00
C THR A 171 0.60 -17.00 0.24
N LEU A 172 0.65 -17.02 -1.10
CA LEU A 172 -0.08 -16.09 -1.95
C LEU A 172 -1.60 -16.25 -1.81
N ILE A 173 -2.12 -17.48 -1.78
CA ILE A 173 -3.55 -17.76 -1.56
C ILE A 173 -3.99 -17.26 -0.19
N SER A 174 -3.25 -17.57 0.88
CA SER A 174 -3.60 -17.12 2.23
C SER A 174 -3.52 -15.59 2.38
N GLY A 175 -2.59 -14.94 1.67
CA GLY A 175 -2.48 -13.50 1.57
C GLY A 175 -3.71 -12.87 0.91
N LEU A 176 -4.12 -13.39 -0.25
CA LEU A 176 -5.21 -12.86 -1.07
C LEU A 176 -6.60 -13.30 -0.65
N THR A 177 -6.76 -14.37 0.15
CA THR A 177 -8.09 -14.86 0.56
C THR A 177 -8.84 -13.83 1.40
N GLY A 178 -8.14 -13.11 2.28
CA GLY A 178 -8.74 -12.01 3.05
C GLY A 178 -9.21 -10.86 2.14
N GLU A 179 -8.39 -10.48 1.17
CA GLU A 179 -8.73 -9.45 0.17
C GLU A 179 -9.91 -9.89 -0.70
N LYS A 180 -9.95 -11.16 -1.12
CA LYS A 180 -11.07 -11.70 -1.91
C LYS A 180 -12.39 -11.59 -1.15
N ILE A 181 -12.42 -11.91 0.15
CA ILE A 181 -13.64 -11.79 0.96
C ILE A 181 -14.06 -10.31 1.04
N ARG A 182 -13.11 -9.43 1.35
CA ARG A 182 -13.33 -7.98 1.43
C ARG A 182 -13.86 -7.41 0.11
N TRP A 183 -13.25 -7.75 -1.02
CA TRP A 183 -13.69 -7.31 -2.34
C TRP A 183 -15.06 -7.87 -2.71
N ASN A 184 -15.39 -9.09 -2.31
CA ASN A 184 -16.73 -9.63 -2.52
C ASN A 184 -17.79 -8.90 -1.68
N GLU A 185 -17.47 -8.53 -0.44
CA GLU A 185 -18.35 -7.72 0.41
C GLU A 185 -18.52 -6.30 -0.16
N GLN A 186 -17.41 -5.67 -0.56
CA GLN A 186 -17.43 -4.37 -1.24
C GLN A 186 -18.21 -4.44 -2.55
N ASN A 187 -18.04 -5.48 -3.36
CA ASN A 187 -18.77 -5.65 -4.62
C ASN A 187 -20.28 -5.77 -4.37
N LYS A 188 -20.70 -6.55 -3.37
CA LYS A 188 -22.11 -6.62 -2.97
C LYS A 188 -22.65 -5.27 -2.48
N ALA A 189 -21.85 -4.52 -1.71
CA ALA A 189 -22.21 -3.17 -1.28
C ALA A 189 -22.30 -2.19 -2.46
N PHE A 190 -21.41 -2.32 -3.45
CA PHE A 190 -21.44 -1.54 -4.68
C PHE A 190 -22.66 -1.85 -5.53
N GLU A 191 -23.04 -3.13 -5.70
CA GLU A 191 -24.27 -3.53 -6.40
C GLU A 191 -25.51 -2.87 -5.76
N GLN A 192 -25.61 -2.91 -4.43
CA GLN A 192 -26.68 -2.22 -3.70
C GLN A 192 -26.63 -0.69 -3.85
N SER A 193 -25.42 -0.13 -3.90
CA SER A 193 -25.21 1.30 -4.08
C SER A 193 -25.58 1.77 -5.49
N ILE A 194 -25.35 0.94 -6.52
CA ILE A 194 -25.73 1.22 -7.92
C ILE A 194 -27.25 1.32 -8.04
N GLU A 195 -28.00 0.42 -7.40
CA GLU A 195 -29.47 0.47 -7.41
C GLU A 195 -29.99 1.76 -6.77
N LYS A 196 -29.36 2.20 -5.67
CA LYS A 196 -29.75 3.40 -4.92
C LYS A 196 -29.13 4.69 -5.47
N LEU A 197 -28.22 4.60 -6.44
CA LEU A 197 -27.45 5.72 -6.96
C LEU A 197 -28.36 6.78 -7.57
N ILE A 198 -29.41 6.38 -8.28
CA ILE A 198 -30.31 7.31 -8.96
C ILE A 198 -30.96 8.26 -7.95
N GLY A 199 -31.53 7.74 -6.87
CA GLY A 199 -32.15 8.56 -5.83
C GLY A 199 -31.12 9.43 -5.10
N ASN A 200 -29.96 8.88 -4.78
CA ASN A 200 -28.89 9.60 -4.10
C ASN A 200 -28.35 10.75 -4.97
N SER A 201 -28.10 10.52 -6.27
CA SER A 201 -27.64 11.54 -7.22
C SER A 201 -28.64 12.68 -7.37
N ILE A 202 -29.96 12.40 -7.37
CA ILE A 202 -30.99 13.46 -7.39
C ILE A 202 -30.88 14.33 -6.14
N LEU A 203 -30.80 13.74 -4.96
CA LEU A 203 -30.68 14.47 -3.69
C LEU A 203 -29.39 15.30 -3.63
N VAL A 204 -28.26 14.70 -4.00
CA VAL A 204 -26.95 15.37 -4.07
C VAL A 204 -27.00 16.56 -5.05
N THR A 205 -27.53 16.36 -6.25
CA THR A 205 -27.57 17.41 -7.28
C THR A 205 -28.52 18.54 -6.86
N ALA A 206 -29.67 18.22 -6.27
CA ALA A 206 -30.59 19.21 -5.73
C ALA A 206 -29.93 20.01 -4.61
N PHE A 207 -29.19 19.35 -3.72
CA PHE A 207 -28.46 20.01 -2.65
C PHE A 207 -27.39 20.97 -3.17
N LEU A 208 -26.50 20.49 -4.05
CA LEU A 208 -25.42 21.31 -4.62
C LEU A 208 -25.95 22.51 -5.41
N SER A 209 -27.13 22.38 -6.04
CA SER A 209 -27.70 23.42 -6.89
C SER A 209 -28.48 24.49 -6.11
N TYR A 210 -29.20 24.10 -5.06
CA TYR A 210 -30.19 24.99 -4.41
C TYR A 210 -29.89 25.31 -2.95
N CYS A 211 -29.11 24.50 -2.22
CA CYS A 211 -28.95 24.69 -0.77
C CYS A 211 -27.93 25.76 -0.38
N GLY A 212 -27.05 26.17 -1.28
CA GLY A 212 -25.96 27.12 -1.02
C GLY A 212 -26.32 28.36 -0.18
N PRO A 213 -27.34 29.14 -0.53
CA PRO A 213 -27.65 30.40 0.16
C PRO A 213 -28.46 30.23 1.46
N TYR A 214 -28.85 29.00 1.82
CA TYR A 214 -29.75 28.76 2.95
C TYR A 214 -29.03 28.25 4.19
N ASN A 215 -29.62 28.53 5.36
CA ASN A 215 -29.15 28.04 6.65
C ASN A 215 -29.40 26.53 6.85
N GLN A 216 -28.80 25.96 7.90
CA GLN A 216 -28.87 24.53 8.19
C GLN A 216 -30.30 24.02 8.38
N ASP A 217 -31.14 24.75 9.13
CA ASP A 217 -32.53 24.35 9.40
C ASP A 217 -33.37 24.28 8.12
N PHE A 218 -33.18 25.23 7.21
CA PHE A 218 -33.90 25.27 5.95
C PHE A 218 -33.38 24.20 4.99
N ARG A 219 -32.07 23.95 4.95
CA ARG A 219 -31.47 22.82 4.21
C ARG A 219 -32.06 21.48 4.65
N GLN A 220 -32.16 21.24 5.95
CA GLN A 220 -32.76 20.02 6.50
C GLN A 220 -34.24 19.89 6.11
N ARG A 221 -35.01 20.98 6.18
CA ARG A 221 -36.41 20.97 5.73
C ARG A 221 -36.54 20.62 4.25
N MET A 222 -35.73 21.24 3.38
CA MET A 222 -35.72 20.92 1.94
C MET A 222 -35.35 19.46 1.68
N LEU A 223 -34.30 18.95 2.33
CA LEU A 223 -33.89 17.57 2.19
C LEU A 223 -34.97 16.58 2.63
N ASN A 224 -35.61 16.83 3.78
CA ASN A 224 -36.70 16.00 4.28
C ASN A 224 -37.89 15.99 3.30
N GLU A 225 -38.24 17.14 2.72
CA GLU A 225 -39.29 17.22 1.71
C GLU A 225 -38.92 16.49 0.42
N TRP A 226 -37.68 16.63 -0.06
CA TRP A 226 -37.20 15.91 -1.25
C TRP A 226 -37.17 14.39 -1.03
N GLN A 227 -36.73 13.93 0.14
CA GLN A 227 -36.77 12.51 0.51
C GLN A 227 -38.19 11.97 0.51
N LYS A 228 -39.17 12.70 1.08
CA LYS A 228 -40.60 12.32 1.01
C LYS A 228 -41.09 12.20 -0.44
N GLN A 229 -40.69 13.12 -1.32
CA GLN A 229 -41.07 13.08 -2.74
C GLN A 229 -40.48 11.87 -3.48
N ILE A 230 -39.23 11.52 -3.17
CA ILE A 230 -38.55 10.34 -3.74
C ILE A 230 -39.21 9.05 -3.23
N GLN A 231 -39.55 8.98 -1.94
CA GLN A 231 -40.29 7.87 -1.34
C GLN A 231 -41.66 7.67 -2.00
N GLN A 232 -42.42 8.75 -2.20
CA GLN A 232 -43.73 8.70 -2.86
C GLN A 232 -43.65 8.18 -4.30
N ARG A 233 -42.54 8.44 -4.99
CA ARG A 233 -42.29 7.98 -6.37
C ARG A 233 -41.64 6.61 -6.44
N THR A 234 -41.46 5.93 -5.31
CA THR A 234 -40.83 4.60 -5.21
C THR A 234 -39.44 4.53 -5.86
N ILE A 235 -38.70 5.64 -5.83
CA ILE A 235 -37.32 5.68 -6.33
C ILE A 235 -36.40 5.14 -5.22
N PRO A 236 -35.51 4.18 -5.51
CA PRO A 236 -34.58 3.64 -4.53
C PRO A 236 -33.56 4.71 -4.12
N PHE A 237 -33.35 4.88 -2.81
CA PHE A 237 -32.32 5.73 -2.21
C PHE A 237 -31.86 5.13 -0.87
N SER A 238 -30.79 5.67 -0.30
CA SER A 238 -30.25 5.19 0.97
C SER A 238 -31.11 5.62 2.18
N ASP A 239 -31.40 4.70 3.10
CA ASP A 239 -32.23 4.96 4.30
C ASP A 239 -31.60 6.00 5.23
N ASN A 240 -30.26 5.97 5.37
CA ASN A 240 -29.47 6.96 6.11
C ASN A 240 -28.65 7.80 5.12
N PHE A 241 -29.31 8.68 4.39
CA PHE A 241 -28.64 9.57 3.44
C PHE A 241 -27.97 10.74 4.18
N ASP A 242 -26.65 10.68 4.34
CA ASP A 242 -25.82 11.82 4.70
C ASP A 242 -25.05 12.32 3.47
N ILE A 243 -25.18 13.62 3.20
CA ILE A 243 -24.53 14.29 2.07
C ILE A 243 -23.02 14.37 2.29
N ILE A 244 -22.59 14.53 3.54
CA ILE A 244 -21.19 14.71 3.88
C ILE A 244 -20.41 13.45 3.53
N GLU A 245 -20.89 12.29 3.97
CA GLU A 245 -20.26 10.98 3.70
C GLU A 245 -20.32 10.58 2.23
N GLN A 246 -21.37 10.99 1.49
CA GLN A 246 -21.53 10.63 0.07
C GLN A 246 -20.59 11.38 -0.86
N LEU A 247 -20.28 12.65 -0.56
CA LEU A 247 -19.49 13.50 -1.46
C LEU A 247 -18.01 13.55 -1.10
N ASN A 248 -17.67 13.36 0.17
CA ASN A 248 -16.30 13.53 0.64
C ASN A 248 -15.84 12.42 1.58
N ASP A 249 -14.56 12.10 1.44
CA ASP A 249 -13.85 11.29 2.41
C ASP A 249 -13.56 12.09 3.70
N GLU A 250 -13.56 11.41 4.84
CA GLU A 250 -13.15 11.98 6.12
C GLU A 250 -11.73 12.58 6.10
N ALA A 251 -10.84 12.07 5.22
CA ALA A 251 -9.49 12.60 5.05
C ALA A 251 -9.50 14.02 4.46
N THR A 252 -10.36 14.27 3.47
CA THR A 252 -10.52 15.60 2.84
C THR A 252 -11.11 16.59 3.82
N ILE A 253 -12.12 16.18 4.59
CA ILE A 253 -12.71 16.99 5.66
C ILE A 253 -11.65 17.32 6.72
N GLY A 254 -10.83 16.34 7.10
CA GLY A 254 -9.72 16.53 8.02
C GLY A 254 -8.72 17.58 7.55
N GLU A 255 -8.40 17.59 6.25
CA GLU A 255 -7.52 18.59 5.63
C GLU A 255 -8.15 19.98 5.65
N TRP A 256 -9.42 20.12 5.29
CA TRP A 256 -10.12 21.41 5.37
C TRP A 256 -10.14 21.99 6.79
N ASN A 257 -10.29 21.13 7.80
CA ASN A 257 -10.24 21.53 9.20
C ASN A 257 -8.85 22.03 9.60
N LEU A 258 -7.79 21.41 9.07
CA LEU A 258 -6.40 21.89 9.26
C LEU A 258 -6.16 23.23 8.54
N GLN A 259 -6.88 23.49 7.44
CA GLN A 259 -6.82 24.73 6.66
C GLN A 259 -7.69 25.86 7.23
N GLY A 260 -8.45 25.59 8.29
CA GLY A 260 -9.21 26.58 9.05
C GLY A 260 -10.72 26.60 8.81
N LEU A 261 -11.26 25.61 8.09
CA LEU A 261 -12.70 25.38 8.02
C LEU A 261 -13.21 24.86 9.39
N PRO A 262 -14.32 25.36 9.92
CA PRO A 262 -14.94 24.78 11.11
C PRO A 262 -15.48 23.36 10.89
N ASN A 263 -15.57 22.60 11.98
CA ASN A 263 -16.07 21.24 11.97
C ASN A 263 -17.61 21.12 12.04
N ASP A 264 -18.36 22.22 11.91
CA ASP A 264 -19.82 22.17 11.93
C ASP A 264 -20.39 21.76 10.57
N ASP A 265 -21.55 21.09 10.59
CA ASP A 265 -22.17 20.54 9.38
C ASP A 265 -22.40 21.61 8.30
N LEU A 266 -22.77 22.84 8.67
CA LEU A 266 -23.01 23.91 7.70
C LEU A 266 -21.70 24.28 6.99
N SER A 267 -20.62 24.49 7.74
CA SER A 267 -19.30 24.80 7.19
C SER A 267 -18.78 23.69 6.27
N ILE A 268 -18.93 22.42 6.67
CA ILE A 268 -18.51 21.27 5.85
C ILE A 268 -19.35 21.20 4.56
N GLN A 269 -20.67 21.37 4.66
CA GLN A 269 -21.56 21.44 3.50
C GLN A 269 -21.22 22.62 2.57
N ASN A 270 -20.87 23.78 3.14
CA ASN A 270 -20.43 24.94 2.37
C ASN A 270 -19.11 24.65 1.64
N GLY A 271 -18.18 23.96 2.30
CA GLY A 271 -16.94 23.51 1.68
C GLY A 271 -17.19 22.53 0.53
N ILE A 272 -18.15 21.60 0.69
CA ILE A 272 -18.61 20.70 -0.37
C ILE A 272 -19.14 21.49 -1.57
N ILE A 273 -20.06 22.42 -1.35
CA ILE A 273 -20.65 23.21 -2.46
C ILE A 273 -19.58 24.06 -3.14
N ALA A 274 -18.66 24.65 -2.37
CA ALA A 274 -17.60 25.50 -2.93
C ALA A 274 -16.58 24.74 -3.79
N THR A 275 -16.37 23.44 -3.52
CA THR A 275 -15.34 22.63 -4.20
C THR A 275 -15.89 21.72 -5.29
N SER A 276 -17.14 21.27 -5.14
CA SER A 276 -17.77 20.25 -6.00
C SER A 276 -18.72 20.83 -7.05
N ASN A 277 -19.10 22.10 -6.95
CA ASN A 277 -20.05 22.70 -7.89
C ASN A 277 -19.37 22.99 -9.26
N TYR A 278 -20.13 22.83 -10.34
CA TYR A 278 -19.71 23.24 -11.67
C TYR A 278 -19.61 24.76 -11.79
N ARG A 279 -20.51 25.49 -11.13
CA ARG A 279 -20.50 26.97 -11.12
C ARG A 279 -19.47 27.48 -10.12
N TYR A 280 -18.86 28.62 -10.44
CA TYR A 280 -17.93 29.25 -9.52
C TYR A 280 -18.66 29.73 -8.25
N PRO A 281 -18.07 29.53 -7.06
CA PRO A 281 -18.70 29.90 -5.81
C PRO A 281 -18.56 31.40 -5.52
N LEU A 282 -19.65 32.01 -5.08
CA LEU A 282 -19.70 33.34 -4.48
C LEU A 282 -20.01 33.18 -2.99
N LEU A 283 -19.05 33.54 -2.14
CA LEU A 283 -19.16 33.36 -0.69
C LEU A 283 -19.64 34.66 -0.05
N ILE A 284 -20.80 34.59 0.62
CA ILE A 284 -21.29 35.64 1.51
C ILE A 284 -20.59 35.46 2.85
N ASP A 285 -19.50 36.20 3.06
CA ASP A 285 -18.55 35.99 4.15
C ASP A 285 -18.24 37.30 4.89
N PRO A 286 -19.19 37.85 5.67
CA PRO A 286 -18.97 39.09 6.41
C PRO A 286 -17.87 38.97 7.48
N GLN A 287 -17.55 37.76 7.95
CA GLN A 287 -16.53 37.51 8.96
C GLN A 287 -15.15 37.09 8.39
N LEU A 288 -15.00 36.98 7.07
CA LEU A 288 -13.76 36.64 6.35
C LEU A 288 -13.21 35.24 6.64
N GLN A 289 -14.06 34.32 7.11
CA GLN A 289 -13.67 32.95 7.41
C GLN A 289 -13.43 32.12 6.14
N GLY A 290 -14.40 32.14 5.23
CA GLY A 290 -14.30 31.46 3.93
C GLY A 290 -13.12 31.98 3.12
N ARG A 291 -12.88 33.29 3.14
CA ARG A 291 -11.69 33.92 2.55
C ARG A 291 -10.38 33.35 3.10
N SER A 292 -10.25 33.26 4.42
CA SER A 292 -9.04 32.73 5.06
C SER A 292 -8.82 31.25 4.72
N TRP A 293 -9.89 30.47 4.76
CA TRP A 293 -9.87 29.06 4.39
C TRP A 293 -9.43 28.85 2.94
N MET A 294 -10.02 29.55 1.97
CA MET A 294 -9.66 29.45 0.54
C MET A 294 -8.19 29.79 0.28
N LYS A 295 -7.66 30.81 0.96
CA LYS A 295 -6.23 31.17 0.86
C LYS A 295 -5.30 30.07 1.37
N ASN A 296 -5.69 29.39 2.43
CA ASN A 296 -4.91 28.28 3.00
C ASN A 296 -5.04 27.00 2.16
N MET A 297 -6.25 26.73 1.65
CA MET A 297 -6.54 25.56 0.82
C MET A 297 -5.78 25.59 -0.50
N GLU A 298 -5.76 26.75 -1.18
CA GLU A 298 -5.12 26.94 -2.49
C GLU A 298 -3.69 27.47 -2.37
N ARG A 299 -3.09 27.39 -1.18
CA ARG A 299 -1.74 27.93 -0.91
C ARG A 299 -0.66 27.29 -1.78
N ASP A 300 -0.76 25.99 -2.00
CA ASP A 300 0.20 25.22 -2.81
C ASP A 300 -0.02 25.43 -4.33
N ASN A 301 -1.15 26.03 -4.72
CA ASN A 301 -1.54 26.27 -6.11
C ASN A 301 -1.28 27.73 -6.57
N ASP A 302 -0.53 28.52 -5.79
CA ASP A 302 -0.20 29.93 -6.06
C ASP A 302 -1.44 30.82 -6.34
N ILE A 303 -2.43 30.78 -5.43
CA ILE A 303 -3.64 31.59 -5.53
C ILE A 303 -3.35 33.09 -5.65
N LEU A 304 -3.91 33.72 -6.68
CA LEU A 304 -3.84 35.17 -6.90
C LEU A 304 -5.03 35.86 -6.24
N ILE A 305 -4.76 36.96 -5.54
CA ILE A 305 -5.77 37.72 -4.78
C ILE A 305 -5.91 39.10 -5.40
N THR A 306 -7.13 39.46 -5.79
CA THR A 306 -7.43 40.71 -6.50
C THR A 306 -8.76 41.32 -6.02
N THR A 307 -9.01 42.57 -6.38
CA THR A 307 -10.29 43.27 -6.18
C THR A 307 -10.73 43.84 -7.52
N LEU A 308 -12.05 44.00 -7.72
CA LEU A 308 -12.60 44.55 -8.98
C LEU A 308 -12.09 45.97 -9.29
N ASN A 309 -11.81 46.75 -8.25
CA ASN A 309 -11.31 48.13 -8.38
C ASN A 309 -9.80 48.23 -8.72
N SER A 310 -9.08 47.09 -8.78
CA SER A 310 -7.65 47.10 -9.09
C SER A 310 -7.40 47.43 -10.56
N LYS A 311 -6.51 48.39 -10.84
CA LYS A 311 -6.08 48.72 -12.21
C LYS A 311 -5.44 47.54 -12.96
N ILE A 312 -4.91 46.56 -12.22
CA ILE A 312 -4.20 45.38 -12.75
C ILE A 312 -5.16 44.17 -12.82
N PHE A 313 -6.42 44.32 -12.41
CA PHE A 313 -7.38 43.21 -12.35
C PHE A 313 -7.48 42.44 -13.68
N ARG A 314 -7.62 43.16 -14.79
CA ARG A 314 -7.73 42.55 -16.13
C ARG A 314 -6.49 41.73 -16.49
N GLN A 315 -5.29 42.26 -16.24
CA GLN A 315 -4.05 41.54 -16.51
C GLN A 315 -3.94 40.30 -15.62
N GLN A 316 -4.24 40.41 -14.33
CA GLN A 316 -4.21 39.28 -13.40
C GLN A 316 -5.23 38.20 -13.79
N LEU A 317 -6.40 38.59 -14.28
CA LEU A 317 -7.41 37.67 -14.80
C LEU A 317 -6.92 36.94 -16.06
N GLU A 318 -6.37 37.67 -17.03
CA GLU A 318 -5.78 37.10 -18.26
C GLU A 318 -4.64 36.11 -17.93
N ASP A 319 -3.75 36.47 -17.01
CA ASP A 319 -2.62 35.66 -16.55
C ASP A 319 -3.10 34.40 -15.79
N SER A 320 -4.07 34.55 -14.88
CA SER A 320 -4.64 33.43 -14.12
C SER A 320 -5.29 32.38 -15.03
N ILE A 321 -6.04 32.83 -16.05
CA ILE A 321 -6.72 31.93 -17.00
C ILE A 321 -5.70 31.19 -17.87
N SER A 322 -4.69 31.90 -18.37
CA SER A 322 -3.64 31.33 -19.23
C SER A 322 -2.74 30.35 -18.48
N LEU A 323 -2.29 30.70 -17.28
CA LEU A 323 -1.39 29.89 -16.47
C LEU A 323 -2.15 28.80 -15.69
N GLY A 324 -3.46 28.95 -15.52
CA GLY A 324 -4.28 28.02 -14.74
C GLY A 324 -4.13 28.19 -13.23
N ARG A 325 -3.82 29.41 -12.76
CA ARG A 325 -3.70 29.74 -11.33
C ARG A 325 -5.07 30.12 -10.76
N PRO A 326 -5.44 29.63 -9.55
CA PRO A 326 -6.67 30.04 -8.89
C PRO A 326 -6.71 31.56 -8.67
N LEU A 327 -7.86 32.19 -8.89
CA LEU A 327 -8.08 33.62 -8.67
C LEU A 327 -9.15 33.83 -7.61
N LEU A 328 -8.84 34.62 -6.58
CA LEU A 328 -9.78 35.10 -5.57
C LEU A 328 -10.07 36.58 -5.81
N ILE A 329 -11.34 36.89 -6.07
CA ILE A 329 -11.85 38.27 -6.14
C ILE A 329 -12.46 38.61 -4.79
N GLU A 330 -11.83 39.57 -4.11
CA GLU A 330 -12.24 40.02 -2.78
C GLU A 330 -13.22 41.20 -2.86
N ASP A 331 -14.11 41.25 -1.87
CA ASP A 331 -14.98 42.38 -1.56
C ASP A 331 -15.85 42.82 -2.75
N VAL A 332 -16.49 41.84 -3.39
CA VAL A 332 -17.46 42.10 -4.45
C VAL A 332 -18.76 42.63 -3.85
N ASP A 333 -19.27 43.72 -4.42
CA ASP A 333 -20.55 44.32 -4.04
C ASP A 333 -21.72 43.54 -4.68
N GLU A 334 -22.88 44.19 -4.89
CA GLU A 334 -24.04 43.56 -5.54
C GLU A 334 -23.90 43.45 -7.07
N GLU A 335 -23.04 44.29 -7.66
CA GLU A 335 -22.79 44.34 -9.11
C GLU A 335 -21.47 43.65 -9.46
N LEU A 336 -21.50 42.80 -10.49
CA LEU A 336 -20.33 42.15 -11.07
C LEU A 336 -19.91 42.88 -12.35
N ASP A 337 -18.61 42.88 -12.62
CA ASP A 337 -18.10 43.44 -13.88
C ASP A 337 -18.52 42.54 -15.06
N PRO A 338 -19.21 43.09 -16.10
CA PRO A 338 -19.65 42.34 -17.27
C PRO A 338 -18.53 41.62 -18.02
N MET A 339 -17.26 42.00 -17.84
CA MET A 339 -16.14 41.28 -18.46
C MET A 339 -16.05 39.81 -17.99
N LEU A 340 -16.62 39.50 -16.82
CA LEU A 340 -16.62 38.16 -16.25
C LEU A 340 -17.67 37.25 -16.87
N ASP A 341 -18.68 37.78 -17.54
CA ASP A 341 -19.85 37.00 -17.99
C ASP A 341 -19.46 35.79 -18.86
N ASN A 342 -18.55 35.98 -19.82
CA ASN A 342 -18.07 34.89 -20.67
C ASN A 342 -17.32 33.80 -19.89
N ILE A 343 -16.67 34.16 -18.79
CA ILE A 343 -15.94 33.23 -17.92
C ILE A 343 -16.93 32.50 -17.01
N LEU A 344 -17.89 33.22 -16.42
CA LEU A 344 -18.89 32.67 -15.52
C LEU A 344 -19.82 31.67 -16.23
N GLU A 345 -20.24 31.99 -17.46
CA GLU A 345 -21.03 31.10 -18.32
C GLU A 345 -20.19 30.00 -18.98
N LYS A 346 -18.85 30.07 -18.85
CA LYS A 346 -17.89 29.16 -19.49
C LYS A 346 -18.10 29.06 -21.01
N ASN A 347 -18.31 30.20 -21.66
CA ASN A 347 -18.47 30.33 -23.11
C ASN A 347 -17.12 30.14 -23.82
N TYR A 348 -16.55 28.94 -23.72
CA TYR A 348 -15.26 28.58 -24.29
C TYR A 348 -15.42 28.10 -25.73
N PHE A 349 -14.67 28.70 -26.65
CA PHE A 349 -14.61 28.26 -28.04
C PHE A 349 -13.29 27.53 -28.30
N LYS A 350 -13.36 26.44 -29.04
CA LYS A 350 -12.19 25.61 -29.34
C LYS A 350 -11.49 26.12 -30.60
N ILE A 351 -10.21 26.49 -30.47
CA ILE A 351 -9.35 26.83 -31.61
C ILE A 351 -8.22 25.82 -31.66
N GLY A 352 -8.27 24.91 -32.65
CA GLY A 352 -7.31 23.81 -32.74
C GLY A 352 -7.47 22.82 -31.57
N LEU A 353 -6.44 22.72 -30.72
CA LEU A 353 -6.42 21.85 -29.54
C LEU A 353 -6.69 22.60 -28.21
N THR A 354 -6.60 23.92 -28.20
CA THR A 354 -6.80 24.74 -26.99
C THR A 354 -8.21 25.34 -26.94
N TYR A 355 -8.71 25.55 -25.72
CA TYR A 355 -9.92 26.32 -25.48
C TYR A 355 -9.54 27.78 -25.27
N ARG A 356 -10.32 28.69 -25.84
CA ARG A 356 -10.16 30.14 -25.65
C ARG A 356 -11.44 30.77 -25.14
N VAL A 357 -11.29 31.86 -24.39
CA VAL A 357 -12.39 32.68 -23.90
C VAL A 357 -12.11 34.14 -24.22
N LYS A 358 -13.16 34.90 -24.53
CA LYS A 358 -13.06 36.33 -24.78
C LYS A 358 -13.25 37.09 -23.46
N VAL A 359 -12.19 37.77 -23.00
CA VAL A 359 -12.19 38.60 -21.79
C VAL A 359 -12.14 40.07 -22.22
N GLY A 360 -13.29 40.75 -22.17
CA GLY A 360 -13.48 42.06 -22.77
C GLY A 360 -13.25 42.01 -24.28
N ASP A 361 -12.13 42.57 -24.75
CA ASP A 361 -11.77 42.65 -26.17
C ASP A 361 -10.71 41.64 -26.60
N ARG A 362 -10.09 40.92 -25.66
CA ARG A 362 -8.97 40.00 -25.94
C ARG A 362 -9.40 38.55 -25.83
N GLU A 363 -8.78 37.71 -26.64
CA GLU A 363 -8.92 36.26 -26.56
C GLU A 363 -7.77 35.68 -25.72
N VAL A 364 -8.12 34.86 -24.74
CA VAL A 364 -7.19 34.26 -23.78
C VAL A 364 -7.29 32.75 -23.87
N ASP A 365 -6.14 32.05 -23.87
CA ASP A 365 -6.09 30.60 -23.80
C ASP A 365 -6.50 30.13 -22.39
N VAL A 366 -7.45 29.20 -22.31
CA VAL A 366 -8.01 28.69 -21.05
C VAL A 366 -7.28 27.42 -20.63
N ASN A 367 -6.65 27.45 -19.47
CA ASN A 367 -6.15 26.26 -18.82
C ASN A 367 -7.25 25.59 -17.97
N HIS A 368 -7.36 24.27 -18.05
CA HIS A 368 -8.35 23.47 -17.32
C HIS A 368 -8.18 23.49 -15.79
N THR A 369 -7.01 23.86 -15.28
CA THR A 369 -6.76 23.97 -13.83
C THR A 369 -7.27 25.29 -13.22
N PHE A 370 -7.67 26.26 -14.04
CA PHE A 370 -8.15 27.55 -13.57
C PHE A 370 -9.42 27.42 -12.72
N ARG A 371 -9.42 28.06 -11.54
CA ARG A 371 -10.56 28.18 -10.63
C ARG A 371 -10.76 29.63 -10.22
N LEU A 372 -12.01 30.05 -10.14
CA LEU A 372 -12.42 31.39 -9.71
C LEU A 372 -13.20 31.29 -8.40
N TYR A 373 -12.81 32.11 -7.42
CA TYR A 373 -13.48 32.26 -6.15
C TYR A 373 -13.87 33.72 -5.95
N ILE A 374 -15.11 33.97 -5.52
CA ILE A 374 -15.60 35.33 -5.28
C ILE A 374 -16.05 35.43 -3.82
N THR A 375 -15.70 36.52 -3.14
CA THR A 375 -16.15 36.77 -1.76
C THR A 375 -16.79 38.16 -1.63
N THR A 376 -17.78 38.27 -0.76
CA THR A 376 -18.39 39.53 -0.36
C THR A 376 -18.41 39.68 1.16
N LYS A 377 -18.21 40.92 1.64
CA LYS A 377 -18.36 41.29 3.06
C LYS A 377 -19.79 41.69 3.42
N LEU A 378 -20.66 41.88 2.42
CA LEU A 378 -22.04 42.25 2.66
C LEU A 378 -22.75 41.07 3.32
N ALA A 379 -23.36 41.28 4.48
CA ALA A 379 -24.01 40.20 5.22
C ALA A 379 -25.34 39.74 4.58
N ASN A 380 -26.01 40.64 3.83
CA ASN A 380 -27.26 40.34 3.15
C ASN A 380 -27.33 41.09 1.80
N PRO A 381 -26.50 40.70 0.81
CA PRO A 381 -26.49 41.29 -0.51
C PRO A 381 -27.73 40.87 -1.31
N ASN A 382 -28.27 41.79 -2.11
CA ASN A 382 -29.38 41.50 -3.01
C ASN A 382 -28.89 41.26 -4.44
N TYR A 383 -28.52 40.01 -4.73
CA TYR A 383 -28.09 39.61 -6.07
C TYR A 383 -29.26 39.44 -7.05
N SER A 384 -29.05 39.84 -8.30
CA SER A 384 -30.04 39.62 -9.36
C SER A 384 -30.20 38.11 -9.65
N PRO A 385 -31.36 37.68 -10.19
CA PRO A 385 -31.55 36.29 -10.59
C PRO A 385 -30.52 35.80 -11.61
N GLU A 386 -29.98 36.69 -12.44
CA GLU A 386 -28.93 36.39 -13.42
C GLU A 386 -27.61 35.99 -12.72
N VAL A 387 -27.22 36.72 -11.68
CA VAL A 387 -26.03 36.41 -10.87
C VAL A 387 -26.22 35.06 -10.17
N CYS A 388 -27.38 34.82 -9.56
CA CYS A 388 -27.70 33.55 -8.90
C CYS A 388 -27.81 32.37 -9.88
N ALA A 389 -28.06 32.61 -11.17
CA ALA A 389 -28.07 31.58 -12.20
C ALA A 389 -26.66 31.23 -12.69
N ARG A 390 -25.77 32.23 -12.80
CA ARG A 390 -24.38 32.07 -13.27
C ARG A 390 -23.44 31.54 -12.18
N LEU A 391 -23.61 32.01 -10.95
CA LEU A 391 -22.76 31.67 -9.80
C LEU A 391 -23.46 30.75 -8.81
N SER A 392 -22.66 30.03 -8.02
CA SER A 392 -23.15 29.32 -6.84
C SER A 392 -23.04 30.22 -5.62
N VAL A 393 -24.13 30.87 -5.22
CA VAL A 393 -24.16 31.70 -4.01
C VAL A 393 -24.17 30.80 -2.77
N ILE A 394 -23.22 31.03 -1.86
CA ILE A 394 -23.05 30.24 -0.64
C ILE A 394 -23.07 31.20 0.55
N ASP A 395 -23.98 30.94 1.48
CA ASP A 395 -24.01 31.64 2.76
C ASP A 395 -22.92 31.09 3.69
N PHE A 396 -21.85 31.86 3.85
CA PHE A 396 -20.71 31.57 4.74
C PHE A 396 -20.81 32.36 6.06
N THR A 397 -21.98 32.89 6.40
CA THR A 397 -22.18 33.53 7.70
C THR A 397 -21.93 32.56 8.83
N VAL A 398 -21.19 33.03 9.84
CA VAL A 398 -20.83 32.21 10.99
C VAL A 398 -22.09 31.86 11.79
N THR A 399 -22.27 30.58 12.12
CA THR A 399 -23.37 30.11 12.99
C THR A 399 -23.00 30.16 14.46
N GLN A 400 -24.00 30.12 15.36
CA GLN A 400 -23.75 30.05 16.80
C GLN A 400 -22.91 28.84 17.21
N ARG A 401 -23.17 27.68 16.60
CA ARG A 401 -22.42 26.44 16.84
C ARG A 401 -21.01 26.50 16.23
N GLY A 402 -20.88 26.97 14.99
CA GLY A 402 -19.58 27.12 14.33
C GLY A 402 -18.65 28.07 15.10
N LEU A 403 -19.19 29.20 15.57
CA LEU A 403 -18.42 30.12 16.43
C LEU A 403 -18.09 29.50 17.78
N GLU A 404 -19.01 28.75 18.38
CA GLU A 404 -18.76 28.04 19.64
C GLU A 404 -17.58 27.07 19.50
N ASP A 405 -17.54 26.26 18.45
CA ASP A 405 -16.42 25.33 18.23
C ASP A 405 -15.10 26.04 17.89
N GLN A 406 -15.17 27.17 17.17
CA GLN A 406 -14.00 28.03 16.94
C GLN A 406 -13.47 28.62 18.26
N LEU A 407 -14.35 29.18 19.09
CA LEU A 407 -13.99 29.75 20.39
C LEU A 407 -13.47 28.67 21.34
N LEU A 408 -14.06 27.47 21.32
CA LEU A 408 -13.58 26.34 22.11
C LEU A 408 -12.15 25.97 21.72
N SER A 409 -11.86 25.91 20.43
CA SER A 409 -10.50 25.66 19.94
C SER A 409 -9.53 26.75 20.40
N LEU A 410 -9.96 28.02 20.42
CA LEU A 410 -9.16 29.13 20.94
C LEU A 410 -8.95 29.08 22.46
N VAL A 411 -9.94 28.64 23.25
CA VAL A 411 -9.80 28.45 24.70
C VAL A 411 -8.78 27.36 25.00
N ILE A 412 -8.90 26.22 24.32
CA ILE A 412 -8.00 25.08 24.53
C ILE A 412 -6.58 25.40 24.09
N ALA A 413 -6.42 26.12 22.97
CA ALA A 413 -5.12 26.58 22.50
C ALA A 413 -4.39 27.48 23.52
N ASN A 414 -5.12 28.19 24.40
CA ASN A 414 -4.54 29.05 25.43
C ASN A 414 -4.41 28.35 26.79
N GLU A 415 -5.44 27.63 27.26
CA GLU A 415 -5.47 27.03 28.60
C GLU A 415 -4.74 25.68 28.64
N ARG A 416 -4.78 24.90 27.56
CA ARG A 416 -4.17 23.55 27.47
C ARG A 416 -3.43 23.37 26.14
N VAL A 417 -2.35 24.14 25.98
CA VAL A 417 -1.49 24.16 24.78
C VAL A 417 -1.00 22.76 24.38
N GLU A 418 -0.62 21.93 25.35
CA GLU A 418 -0.13 20.56 25.09
C GLU A 418 -1.19 19.67 24.46
N LEU A 419 -2.42 19.70 24.97
CA LEU A 419 -3.55 18.95 24.41
C LEU A 419 -3.90 19.41 22.99
N GLU A 420 -3.81 20.71 22.71
CA GLU A 420 -4.07 21.22 21.36
C GLU A 420 -2.98 20.79 20.37
N ARG A 421 -1.71 20.81 20.79
CA ARG A 421 -0.60 20.29 19.98
C ARG A 421 -0.75 18.81 19.71
N GLU A 422 -1.12 18.03 20.73
CA GLU A 422 -1.39 16.59 20.59
C GLU A 422 -2.55 16.34 19.62
N ARG A 423 -3.65 17.08 19.76
CA ARG A 423 -4.82 17.00 18.86
C ARG A 423 -4.44 17.26 17.40
N VAL A 424 -3.71 18.33 17.12
CA VAL A 424 -3.31 18.70 15.75
C VAL A 424 -2.35 17.66 15.17
N THR A 425 -1.40 17.16 15.97
CA THR A 425 -0.48 16.11 15.55
C THR A 425 -1.23 14.81 15.24
N LEU A 426 -2.11 14.40 16.15
CA LEU A 426 -2.96 13.22 15.99
C LEU A 426 -3.86 13.32 14.76
N ALA A 427 -4.46 14.50 14.51
CA ALA A 427 -5.30 14.72 13.33
C ALA A 427 -4.50 14.60 12.02
N ARG A 428 -3.30 15.16 11.96
CA ARG A 428 -2.39 15.03 10.80
C ARG A 428 -1.97 13.59 10.57
N GLU A 429 -1.54 12.89 11.63
CA GLU A 429 -1.14 11.48 11.54
C GLU A 429 -2.30 10.58 11.13
N THR A 430 -3.50 10.80 11.69
CA THR A 430 -4.70 10.04 11.31
C THR A 430 -5.04 10.25 9.84
N THR A 431 -4.99 11.49 9.35
CA THR A 431 -5.26 11.82 7.94
C THR A 431 -4.23 11.17 7.01
N LYS A 432 -2.94 11.24 7.37
CA LYS A 432 -1.85 10.58 6.64
C LYS A 432 -2.00 9.06 6.61
N ASN A 433 -2.34 8.46 7.75
CA ASN A 433 -2.55 7.02 7.89
C ASN A 433 -3.74 6.55 7.04
N LYS A 434 -4.86 7.28 7.05
CA LYS A 434 -6.02 6.99 6.19
C LYS A 434 -5.66 7.07 4.71
N ARG A 435 -4.86 8.05 4.29
CA ARG A 435 -4.36 8.15 2.90
C ARG A 435 -3.45 6.99 2.53
N MET A 436 -2.50 6.66 3.40
CA MET A 436 -1.58 5.53 3.22
C MET A 436 -2.32 4.20 3.03
N LEU A 437 -3.43 3.97 3.74
CA LEU A 437 -4.25 2.78 3.54
C LEU A 437 -4.79 2.69 2.10
N LYS A 438 -5.34 3.79 1.55
CA LYS A 438 -5.82 3.83 0.17
C LYS A 438 -4.68 3.61 -0.84
N GLU A 439 -3.54 4.27 -0.64
CA GLU A 439 -2.37 4.12 -1.52
C GLU A 439 -1.81 2.69 -1.51
N LEU A 440 -1.78 2.02 -0.35
CA LEU A 440 -1.34 0.62 -0.27
C LEU A 440 -2.27 -0.33 -1.03
N GLU A 441 -3.58 -0.07 -1.01
CA GLU A 441 -4.56 -0.84 -1.78
C GLU A 441 -4.40 -0.63 -3.28
N GLU A 442 -4.26 0.61 -3.73
CA GLU A 442 -4.03 0.94 -5.15
C GLU A 442 -2.71 0.32 -5.65
N ASN A 443 -1.64 0.42 -4.86
CA ASN A 443 -0.34 -0.18 -5.19
C ASN A 443 -0.42 -1.71 -5.29
N LEU A 444 -1.21 -2.37 -4.44
CA LEU A 444 -1.44 -3.81 -4.55
C LEU A 444 -2.18 -4.15 -5.85
N LEU A 445 -3.22 -3.39 -6.18
CA LEU A 445 -4.01 -3.60 -7.40
C LEU A 445 -3.16 -3.43 -8.66
N ILE A 446 -2.39 -2.34 -8.74
CA ILE A 446 -1.49 -2.06 -9.87
C ILE A 446 -0.51 -3.20 -10.07
N LYS A 447 0.11 -3.70 -8.99
CA LYS A 447 1.07 -4.80 -9.06
C LYS A 447 0.44 -6.12 -9.54
N LEU A 448 -0.79 -6.41 -9.12
CA LEU A 448 -1.51 -7.59 -9.62
C LEU A 448 -1.85 -7.46 -11.10
N THR A 449 -2.17 -6.24 -11.58
CA THR A 449 -2.49 -6.00 -12.99
C THR A 449 -1.26 -5.92 -13.90
N SER A 450 -0.10 -5.52 -13.38
CA SER A 450 1.13 -5.36 -14.18
C SER A 450 1.83 -6.66 -14.53
N ILE A 451 1.50 -7.76 -13.84
CA ILE A 451 2.14 -9.05 -14.04
C ILE A 451 1.48 -9.76 -15.23
N GLU A 452 2.15 -9.74 -16.38
CA GLU A 452 1.81 -10.56 -17.54
C GLU A 452 2.48 -11.95 -17.39
N GLY A 453 1.74 -12.95 -16.89
CA GLY A 453 2.22 -14.33 -16.78
C GLY A 453 1.86 -15.05 -15.47
N SER A 454 2.69 -16.02 -15.08
CA SER A 454 2.50 -16.79 -13.84
C SER A 454 2.90 -15.94 -12.63
N VAL A 455 1.91 -15.55 -11.83
CA VAL A 455 2.03 -14.77 -10.59
C VAL A 455 2.98 -15.40 -9.55
N LEU A 456 3.23 -16.71 -9.68
CA LEU A 456 4.14 -17.46 -8.80
C LEU A 456 5.61 -17.29 -9.14
N ASP A 457 5.93 -16.76 -10.32
CA ASP A 457 7.30 -16.73 -10.83
C ASP A 457 8.01 -15.42 -10.45
N ASP A 458 7.26 -14.43 -9.92
CA ASP A 458 7.79 -13.18 -9.40
C ASP A 458 7.90 -13.21 -7.87
N PRO A 459 9.08 -13.49 -7.29
CA PRO A 459 9.27 -13.49 -5.84
C PRO A 459 9.06 -12.10 -5.21
N SER A 460 9.14 -11.01 -5.99
CA SER A 460 8.93 -9.65 -5.47
C SER A 460 7.48 -9.42 -5.05
N LEU A 461 6.51 -10.09 -5.69
CA LEU A 461 5.10 -9.93 -5.36
C LEU A 461 4.77 -10.48 -3.97
N VAL A 462 5.33 -11.64 -3.61
CA VAL A 462 5.09 -12.27 -2.31
C VAL A 462 5.68 -11.43 -1.18
N GLU A 463 6.89 -10.88 -1.38
CA GLU A 463 7.53 -9.98 -0.42
C GLU A 463 6.73 -8.68 -0.24
N VAL A 464 6.30 -8.07 -1.34
CA VAL A 464 5.49 -6.86 -1.32
C VAL A 464 4.14 -7.10 -0.68
N LEU A 465 3.47 -8.21 -0.99
CA LEU A 465 2.14 -8.51 -0.45
C LEU A 465 2.19 -8.70 1.06
N ASN A 466 3.21 -9.41 1.56
CA ASN A 466 3.43 -9.55 3.00
C ASN A 466 3.79 -8.21 3.67
N ALA A 467 4.62 -7.39 3.02
CA ALA A 467 4.95 -6.05 3.50
C ALA A 467 3.71 -5.14 3.56
N ASN A 468 2.94 -5.07 2.49
CA ASN A 468 1.71 -4.28 2.40
C ASN A 468 0.69 -4.72 3.45
N LYS A 469 0.48 -6.04 3.62
CA LYS A 469 -0.44 -6.57 4.64
C LYS A 469 -0.01 -6.19 6.04
N ARG A 470 1.29 -6.30 6.36
CA ARG A 470 1.83 -5.90 7.67
C ARG A 470 1.63 -4.41 7.92
N ILE A 471 1.97 -3.57 6.95
CA ILE A 471 1.80 -2.11 7.07
C ILE A 471 0.31 -1.77 7.21
N ALA A 472 -0.58 -2.38 6.42
CA ALA A 472 -2.02 -2.14 6.52
C ALA A 472 -2.58 -2.52 7.91
N THR A 473 -2.15 -3.65 8.49
CA THR A 473 -2.56 -4.03 9.85
C THR A 473 -2.05 -3.06 10.91
N GLU A 474 -0.79 -2.62 10.80
CA GLU A 474 -0.19 -1.65 11.73
C GLU A 474 -0.87 -0.28 11.64
N VAL A 475 -1.13 0.19 10.43
CA VAL A 475 -1.82 1.47 10.20
C VAL A 475 -3.27 1.40 10.70
N LYS A 476 -3.96 0.28 10.52
CA LYS A 476 -5.32 0.08 11.04
C LYS A 476 -5.37 0.13 12.57
N GLU A 477 -4.40 -0.50 13.24
CA GLU A 477 -4.28 -0.43 14.70
C GLU A 477 -3.99 1.00 15.16
N LYS A 478 -3.08 1.72 14.49
CA LYS A 478 -2.80 3.14 14.78
C LYS A 478 -4.02 4.03 14.61
N VAL A 479 -4.83 3.83 13.57
CA VAL A 479 -6.09 4.58 13.37
C VAL A 479 -7.07 4.30 14.51
N SER A 480 -7.22 3.04 14.94
CA SER A 480 -8.08 2.69 16.08
C SER A 480 -7.64 3.35 17.38
N ILE A 481 -6.34 3.32 17.70
CA ILE A 481 -5.79 3.97 18.89
C ILE A 481 -5.98 5.50 18.82
N ALA A 482 -5.83 6.07 17.62
CA ALA A 482 -6.04 7.48 17.40
C ALA A 482 -7.51 7.90 17.62
N GLU A 483 -8.47 7.06 17.26
CA GLU A 483 -9.90 7.30 17.52
C GLU A 483 -10.22 7.33 19.02
N ASP A 484 -9.72 6.35 19.78
CA ASP A 484 -9.88 6.33 21.24
C ASP A 484 -9.23 7.54 21.91
N THR A 485 -8.04 7.93 21.43
CA THR A 485 -7.32 9.10 21.93
C THR A 485 -8.07 10.39 21.58
N LYS A 486 -8.64 10.49 20.37
CA LYS A 486 -9.49 11.61 19.94
C LYS A 486 -10.70 11.76 20.87
N LEU A 487 -11.34 10.67 21.29
CA LEU A 487 -12.46 10.71 22.24
C LEU A 487 -12.04 11.25 23.60
N LYS A 488 -10.88 10.81 24.13
CA LYS A 488 -10.33 11.33 25.40
C LYS A 488 -10.00 12.82 25.32
N ILE A 489 -9.38 13.25 24.23
CA ILE A 489 -9.08 14.66 23.98
C ILE A 489 -10.40 15.46 23.88
N SER A 490 -11.40 14.93 23.17
CA SER A 490 -12.70 15.58 23.04
C SER A 490 -13.36 15.77 24.40
N ALA A 491 -13.37 14.74 25.26
CA ALA A 491 -13.93 14.83 26.61
C ALA A 491 -13.25 15.92 27.45
N ALA A 492 -11.92 16.05 27.38
CA ALA A 492 -11.18 17.11 28.05
C ALA A 492 -11.49 18.51 27.49
N ARG A 493 -11.78 18.63 26.20
CA ARG A 493 -12.19 19.90 25.56
C ARG A 493 -13.59 20.32 26.02
N GLU A 494 -14.51 19.36 26.11
CA GLU A 494 -15.89 19.60 26.51
C GLU A 494 -16.03 20.27 27.89
N GLU A 495 -15.06 20.08 28.80
CA GLU A 495 -15.02 20.79 30.08
C GLU A 495 -15.04 22.32 29.92
N TYR A 496 -14.40 22.86 28.87
CA TYR A 496 -14.30 24.29 28.60
C TYR A 496 -15.40 24.83 27.68
N ARG A 497 -16.27 23.97 27.14
CA ARG A 497 -17.40 24.38 26.28
C ARG A 497 -18.26 25.50 26.87
N PRO A 498 -18.55 25.57 28.19
CA PRO A 498 -19.32 26.67 28.76
C PRO A 498 -18.73 28.07 28.49
N VAL A 499 -17.40 28.19 28.36
CA VAL A 499 -16.73 29.47 28.02
C VAL A 499 -17.00 29.84 26.56
N ALA A 500 -16.92 28.86 25.67
CA ALA A 500 -17.20 29.05 24.25
C ALA A 500 -18.67 29.40 23.99
N VAL A 501 -19.61 28.71 24.65
CA VAL A 501 -21.05 29.01 24.62
C VAL A 501 -21.28 30.46 25.06
N ARG A 502 -20.64 30.87 26.15
CA ARG A 502 -20.73 32.23 26.67
C ARG A 502 -20.23 33.25 25.66
N GLY A 503 -19.07 33.02 25.06
CA GLY A 503 -18.51 33.90 24.04
C GLY A 503 -19.38 34.01 22.79
N SER A 504 -19.92 32.88 22.30
CA SER A 504 -20.82 32.86 21.15
C SER A 504 -22.06 33.74 21.40
N ILE A 505 -22.74 33.55 22.54
CA ILE A 505 -23.91 34.36 22.91
C ILE A 505 -23.59 35.85 22.94
N LEU A 506 -22.45 36.23 23.52
CA LEU A 506 -22.05 37.63 23.63
C LEU A 506 -21.79 38.24 22.24
N TYR A 507 -21.09 37.53 21.35
CA TYR A 507 -20.84 37.99 19.98
C TYR A 507 -22.12 38.17 19.16
N PHE A 508 -23.00 37.18 19.16
CA PHE A 508 -24.26 37.27 18.43
C PHE A 508 -25.16 38.37 19.01
N LEU A 509 -25.15 38.56 20.33
CA LEU A 509 -25.85 39.69 20.94
C LEU A 509 -25.29 41.04 20.45
N MET A 510 -23.97 41.23 20.45
CA MET A 510 -23.35 42.46 19.93
C MET A 510 -23.70 42.69 18.45
N SER A 511 -23.69 41.64 17.64
CA SER A 511 -24.00 41.71 16.21
C SER A 511 -25.48 42.00 15.97
N GLU A 512 -26.38 41.38 16.74
CA GLU A 512 -27.83 41.60 16.66
C GLU A 512 -28.22 43.03 17.05
N ILE A 513 -27.51 43.65 18.00
CA ILE A 513 -27.81 45.01 18.47
C ILE A 513 -27.69 46.05 17.36
N ALA A 514 -26.68 45.88 16.49
CA ALA A 514 -26.52 46.75 15.34
C ALA A 514 -27.76 46.75 14.43
N VAL A 515 -28.46 45.62 14.36
CA VAL A 515 -29.68 45.42 13.55
C VAL A 515 -30.95 45.84 14.31
N ARG A 516 -31.02 45.55 15.61
CA ARG A 516 -32.28 45.54 16.37
C ARG A 516 -32.65 46.90 16.97
N ILE A 517 -31.67 47.74 17.31
CA ILE A 517 -31.93 49.05 17.92
C ILE A 517 -32.61 50.00 16.92
N PHE A 518 -32.25 49.93 15.64
CA PHE A 518 -32.81 50.79 14.59
C PHE A 518 -34.33 50.61 14.42
N ILE A 519 -34.86 49.41 14.65
CA ILE A 519 -36.30 49.11 14.55
C ILE A 519 -37.10 49.85 15.65
N SER A 520 -36.53 50.04 16.84
CA SER A 520 -37.23 50.68 17.97
C SER A 520 -37.33 52.21 17.84
N THR A 521 -36.31 52.86 17.27
CA THR A 521 -36.21 54.33 17.19
C THR A 521 -37.17 54.92 16.16
N GLN A 522 -37.57 54.16 15.12
CA GLN A 522 -38.54 54.63 14.12
C GLN A 522 -40.00 54.30 14.43
N ILE A 523 -40.30 53.34 15.29
CA ILE A 523 -41.68 53.07 15.73
C ILE A 523 -42.23 54.27 16.55
N HIS A 524 -41.37 55.02 17.24
CA HIS A 524 -41.75 56.27 17.92
C HIS A 524 -41.83 57.48 16.99
N GLY A 525 -41.29 57.40 15.77
CA GLY A 525 -41.26 58.50 14.79
C GLY A 525 -42.36 58.44 13.72
N MET A 526 -43.05 57.31 13.55
CA MET A 526 -44.06 57.11 12.51
C MET A 526 -45.48 57.15 13.07
N SER A 527 -45.93 58.35 13.47
CA SER A 527 -47.35 58.71 13.45
C SER A 527 -47.76 59.42 12.15
N CYS A 528 -46.82 59.56 11.21
CA CYS A 528 -47.06 60.24 9.94
C CYS A 528 -46.49 59.39 8.78
N HIS A 529 -47.39 59.00 7.86
CA HIS A 529 -47.18 58.35 6.54
C HIS A 529 -47.27 56.82 6.49
N GLY A 530 -48.44 56.37 5.99
CA GLY A 530 -48.56 55.41 4.88
C GLY A 530 -48.03 54.00 5.09
N VAL A 531 -48.95 53.06 5.30
CA VAL A 531 -48.71 51.63 5.50
C VAL A 531 -48.49 50.92 4.17
N ASP A 532 -47.35 51.12 3.50
CA ASP A 532 -46.97 50.33 2.30
C ASP A 532 -45.48 49.95 2.25
N HIS A 533 -44.66 50.34 3.23
CA HIS A 533 -43.19 50.13 3.20
C HIS A 533 -42.66 49.09 4.21
N LEU A 534 -43.47 48.12 4.67
CA LEU A 534 -43.01 47.08 5.60
C LEU A 534 -41.82 46.23 5.08
N GLY A 535 -41.61 46.18 3.76
CA GLY A 535 -40.50 45.48 3.13
C GLY A 535 -39.16 46.23 3.07
N TYR A 536 -39.05 47.49 3.53
CA TYR A 536 -37.78 48.25 3.46
C TYR A 536 -37.12 48.49 4.84
N TRP A 537 -37.85 48.31 5.94
CA TRP A 537 -37.37 48.65 7.29
C TRP A 537 -36.39 47.65 7.90
N TYR A 538 -36.21 46.46 7.31
CA TYR A 538 -35.26 45.45 7.79
C TYR A 538 -33.80 45.73 7.39
N LYS A 539 -33.53 46.76 6.58
CA LYS A 539 -32.22 47.03 5.97
C LYS A 539 -31.31 48.02 6.72
N LEU A 540 -31.79 48.70 7.76
CA LEU A 540 -31.01 49.77 8.39
C LEU A 540 -30.30 49.26 9.66
N VAL A 541 -29.03 48.91 9.48
CA VAL A 541 -28.08 48.65 10.57
C VAL A 541 -27.53 49.99 11.02
N ASN A 542 -27.51 50.27 12.34
CA ASN A 542 -26.74 51.43 12.81
C ASN A 542 -25.26 51.13 12.58
N HIS A 543 -24.65 51.78 11.57
CA HIS A 543 -23.25 51.58 11.20
C HIS A 543 -22.29 51.78 12.38
N MET A 544 -22.68 52.55 13.41
CA MET A 544 -21.86 52.78 14.59
C MET A 544 -21.77 51.57 15.54
N TYR A 545 -22.73 50.64 15.47
CA TYR A 545 -22.84 49.49 16.39
C TYR A 545 -22.24 48.21 15.82
N GLN A 546 -21.65 48.28 14.63
CA GLN A 546 -21.00 47.14 14.00
C GLN A 546 -19.67 46.83 14.69
N ILE A 547 -19.51 45.59 15.15
CA ILE A 547 -18.27 45.08 15.74
C ILE A 547 -17.83 43.86 14.92
N SER A 548 -16.59 43.88 14.44
CA SER A 548 -16.04 42.76 13.68
C SER A 548 -15.78 41.54 14.57
N LEU A 549 -15.90 40.34 14.01
CA LEU A 549 -15.56 39.11 14.72
C LEU A 549 -14.10 39.13 15.20
N GLN A 550 -13.18 39.62 14.36
CA GLN A 550 -11.76 39.73 14.73
C GLN A 550 -11.54 40.59 15.98
N GLN A 551 -12.26 41.71 16.09
CA GLN A 551 -12.20 42.57 17.28
C GLN A 551 -12.73 41.85 18.52
N PHE A 552 -13.84 41.12 18.38
CA PHE A 552 -14.38 40.31 19.48
C PHE A 552 -13.42 39.19 19.91
N LEU A 553 -12.80 38.48 18.96
CA LEU A 553 -11.80 37.44 19.25
C LEU A 553 -10.62 38.02 20.04
N GLY A 554 -10.21 39.26 19.75
CA GLY A 554 -9.22 39.98 20.56
C GLY A 554 -9.67 40.21 22.01
N LEU A 555 -10.92 40.64 22.22
CA LEU A 555 -11.48 40.80 23.58
C LEU A 555 -11.60 39.46 24.32
N PHE A 556 -11.97 38.41 23.59
CA PHE A 556 -12.09 37.06 24.12
C PHE A 556 -10.71 36.54 24.56
N HIS A 557 -9.68 36.72 23.74
CA HIS A 557 -8.30 36.39 24.09
C HIS A 557 -7.80 37.15 25.32
N ASP A 558 -8.04 38.46 25.36
CA ASP A 558 -7.74 39.31 26.51
C ASP A 558 -8.40 38.78 27.80
N SER A 559 -9.64 38.27 27.70
CA SER A 559 -10.36 37.75 28.85
C SER A 559 -9.72 36.51 29.47
N MET A 560 -9.10 35.66 28.65
CA MET A 560 -8.38 34.49 29.13
C MET A 560 -7.06 34.89 29.80
N ILE A 561 -6.32 35.84 29.22
CA ILE A 561 -5.03 36.27 29.79
C ILE A 561 -5.21 37.03 31.11
N LYS A 562 -6.16 37.97 31.16
CA LYS A 562 -6.31 38.94 32.27
C LYS A 562 -7.19 38.44 33.41
N SER A 563 -7.99 37.41 33.21
CA SER A 563 -8.80 36.82 34.28
C SER A 563 -7.94 36.08 35.31
N ASN A 564 -8.44 36.00 36.55
CA ASN A 564 -7.73 35.34 37.64
C ASN A 564 -7.50 33.85 37.34
N LYS A 565 -6.23 33.44 37.32
CA LYS A 565 -5.81 32.05 37.07
C LYS A 565 -5.90 31.22 38.35
N ILE A 566 -6.59 30.07 38.26
CA ILE A 566 -6.79 29.12 39.37
C ILE A 566 -6.63 27.71 38.81
N ALA A 567 -6.04 26.79 39.58
CA ALA A 567 -5.80 25.41 39.14
C ALA A 567 -7.09 24.58 38.95
N ALA A 568 -8.13 24.86 39.73
CA ALA A 568 -9.43 24.19 39.60
C ALA A 568 -10.18 24.65 38.34
N THR A 569 -10.40 23.73 37.39
CA THR A 569 -11.01 24.00 36.07
C THR A 569 -12.35 24.71 36.16
N GLN A 570 -13.27 24.26 37.02
CA GLN A 570 -14.61 24.88 37.15
C GLN A 570 -14.56 26.32 37.64
N LYS A 571 -13.73 26.62 38.65
CA LYS A 571 -13.55 28.00 39.14
C LYS A 571 -12.84 28.87 38.10
N ARG A 572 -11.88 28.30 37.36
CA ARG A 572 -11.21 28.97 36.24
C ARG A 572 -12.20 29.39 35.15
N ILE A 573 -13.09 28.48 34.74
CA ILE A 573 -14.16 28.73 33.76
C ILE A 573 -15.07 29.87 34.23
N GLN A 574 -15.48 29.86 35.50
CA GLN A 574 -16.31 30.93 36.06
C GLN A 574 -15.60 32.29 36.01
N ASN A 575 -14.33 32.36 36.44
CA ASN A 575 -13.55 33.60 36.39
C ASN A 575 -13.39 34.16 34.97
N ILE A 576 -13.15 33.28 33.98
CA ILE A 576 -13.07 33.68 32.57
C ILE A 576 -14.42 34.23 32.12
N ASN A 577 -15.52 33.54 32.42
CA ASN A 577 -16.86 33.97 32.03
C ASN A 577 -17.24 35.33 32.66
N ASP A 578 -16.93 35.54 33.93
CA ASP A 578 -17.24 36.78 34.63
C ASP A 578 -16.43 37.95 34.05
N TYR A 579 -15.13 37.76 33.83
CA TYR A 579 -14.28 38.78 33.21
C TYR A 579 -14.66 39.04 31.75
N LEU A 580 -14.93 38.00 30.96
CA LEU A 580 -15.37 38.11 29.56
C LEU A 580 -16.67 38.91 29.46
N THR A 581 -17.64 38.63 30.35
CA THR A 581 -18.91 39.34 30.39
C THR A 581 -18.69 40.82 30.69
N TYR A 582 -17.91 41.13 31.73
CA TYR A 582 -17.58 42.51 32.09
C TYR A 582 -16.83 43.24 30.97
N ARG A 583 -15.80 42.61 30.39
CA ARG A 583 -14.97 43.22 29.34
C ARG A 583 -15.77 43.49 28.07
N THR A 584 -16.62 42.55 27.68
CA THR A 584 -17.50 42.69 26.51
C THR A 584 -18.54 43.77 26.73
N TRP A 585 -19.17 43.77 27.91
CA TRP A 585 -20.10 44.82 28.30
C TRP A 585 -19.43 46.20 28.23
N PHE A 586 -18.32 46.38 28.93
CA PHE A 586 -17.58 47.65 28.99
C PHE A 586 -17.13 48.15 27.60
N TYR A 587 -16.65 47.25 26.74
CA TYR A 587 -16.24 47.61 25.39
C TYR A 587 -17.43 48.07 24.54
N THR A 588 -18.55 47.37 24.60
CA THR A 588 -19.73 47.68 23.80
C THR A 588 -20.42 48.95 24.30
N THR A 589 -20.60 49.12 25.61
CA THR A 589 -21.24 50.31 26.19
C THR A 589 -20.48 51.60 25.93
N ARG A 590 -19.18 51.52 25.61
CA ARG A 590 -18.38 52.68 25.17
C ARG A 590 -18.84 53.21 23.81
N GLY A 591 -19.31 52.34 22.92
CA GLY A 591 -19.80 52.71 21.58
C GLY A 591 -21.30 52.98 21.50
N LEU A 592 -22.08 52.55 22.51
CA LEU A 592 -23.53 52.74 22.57
C LEU A 592 -23.92 54.14 23.08
N TYR A 593 -25.03 54.68 22.54
CA TYR A 593 -25.73 55.82 23.11
C TYR A 593 -26.25 55.52 24.52
N GLU A 594 -26.52 56.57 25.30
CA GLU A 594 -26.91 56.44 26.71
C GLU A 594 -28.20 55.64 26.89
N ASP A 595 -29.22 55.93 26.07
CA ASP A 595 -30.52 55.24 26.03
C ASP A 595 -30.37 53.73 25.77
N ASP A 596 -29.41 53.35 24.92
CA ASP A 596 -29.20 51.97 24.49
C ASP A 596 -28.41 51.12 25.49
N ARG A 597 -27.70 51.75 26.44
CA ARG A 597 -26.84 51.02 27.40
C ARG A 597 -27.64 50.14 28.33
N LEU A 598 -28.77 50.64 28.84
CA LEU A 598 -29.61 49.90 29.76
C LEU A 598 -30.27 48.70 29.06
N MET A 599 -30.82 48.94 27.87
CA MET A 599 -31.40 47.90 27.02
C MET A 599 -30.38 46.80 26.72
N PHE A 600 -29.15 47.16 26.34
CA PHE A 600 -28.09 46.18 26.10
C PHE A 600 -27.77 45.36 27.34
N THR A 601 -27.63 46.01 28.50
CA THR A 601 -27.31 45.35 29.75
C THR A 601 -28.40 44.35 30.15
N LEU A 602 -29.67 44.73 30.01
CA LEU A 602 -30.82 43.86 30.28
C LEU A 602 -30.86 42.68 29.29
N LEU A 603 -30.73 42.95 27.98
CA LEU A 603 -30.73 41.89 26.96
C LEU A 603 -29.58 40.91 27.16
N MET A 604 -28.40 41.40 27.57
CA MET A 604 -27.26 40.55 27.92
C MET A 604 -27.63 39.59 29.06
N ALA A 605 -28.14 40.11 30.18
CA ALA A 605 -28.55 39.31 31.32
C ALA A 605 -29.63 38.26 30.94
N LEU A 606 -30.65 38.67 30.19
CA LEU A 606 -31.74 37.79 29.77
C LEU A 606 -31.26 36.67 28.83
N ARG A 607 -30.44 36.97 27.82
CA ARG A 607 -29.90 35.97 26.89
C ARG A 607 -29.03 34.93 27.61
N ILE A 608 -28.25 35.38 28.58
CA ILE A 608 -27.44 34.53 29.44
C ILE A 608 -28.32 33.56 30.24
N ASP A 609 -29.36 34.07 30.89
CA ASP A 609 -30.21 33.27 31.77
C ASP A 609 -31.18 32.35 31.00
N LEU A 610 -31.55 32.75 29.78
CA LEU A 610 -32.28 31.91 28.82
C LEU A 610 -31.46 30.68 28.44
N ARG A 611 -30.14 30.83 28.17
CA ARG A 611 -29.28 29.67 27.89
C ARG A 611 -29.05 28.80 29.12
N ARG A 612 -28.96 29.40 30.31
CA ARG A 612 -28.85 28.66 31.59
C ARG A 612 -30.13 27.91 31.94
N GLY A 613 -31.24 28.14 31.22
CA GLY A 613 -32.53 27.52 31.50
C GLY A 613 -33.24 28.09 32.72
N LYS A 614 -32.80 29.26 33.23
CA LYS A 614 -33.49 29.95 34.33
C LYS A 614 -34.76 30.65 33.88
N ILE A 615 -34.79 31.06 32.61
CA ILE A 615 -35.92 31.73 31.97
C ILE A 615 -36.36 30.86 30.80
N ARG A 616 -37.66 30.57 30.69
CA ARG A 616 -38.22 29.85 29.56
C ARG A 616 -38.30 30.77 28.33
N TYR A 617 -38.17 30.19 27.14
CA TYR A 617 -38.31 30.97 25.91
C TYR A 617 -39.66 31.68 25.83
N ASP A 618 -40.73 31.04 26.30
CA ASP A 618 -42.08 31.61 26.33
C ASP A 618 -42.16 32.85 27.24
N GLU A 619 -41.56 32.80 28.43
CA GLU A 619 -41.49 33.93 29.38
C GLU A 619 -40.73 35.11 28.77
N PHE A 620 -39.62 34.82 28.08
CA PHE A 620 -38.84 35.83 27.37
C PHE A 620 -39.63 36.44 26.19
N GLN A 621 -40.37 35.63 25.42
CA GLN A 621 -41.21 36.12 24.33
C GLN A 621 -42.34 37.02 24.86
N VAL A 622 -42.99 36.63 25.95
CA VAL A 622 -44.05 37.44 26.59
C VAL A 622 -43.48 38.77 27.09
N LEU A 623 -42.28 38.78 27.70
CA LEU A 623 -41.62 40.00 28.16
C LEU A 623 -41.29 40.96 27.00
N VAL A 624 -40.81 40.43 25.87
CA VAL A 624 -40.35 41.24 24.73
C VAL A 624 -41.49 41.69 23.83
N LYS A 625 -42.48 40.83 23.55
CA LYS A 625 -43.61 41.13 22.64
C LYS A 625 -44.81 41.74 23.35
N GLY A 626 -45.01 41.41 24.63
CA GLY A 626 -46.25 41.74 25.35
C GLY A 626 -47.50 41.28 24.58
N GLY A 627 -48.61 41.97 24.82
CA GLY A 627 -49.90 41.80 24.14
C GLY A 627 -49.98 42.46 22.76
N ALA A 628 -48.89 43.02 22.24
CA ALA A 628 -48.89 43.74 20.96
C ALA A 628 -49.19 42.85 19.74
N SER A 629 -49.09 41.53 19.90
CA SER A 629 -49.41 40.54 18.85
C SER A 629 -50.86 40.04 18.89
N LEU A 630 -51.67 40.50 19.85
CA LEU A 630 -53.06 40.09 20.00
C LEU A 630 -54.02 41.14 19.45
N ASP A 631 -54.99 40.68 18.64
CA ASP A 631 -56.06 41.54 18.14
C ASP A 631 -57.24 41.57 19.10
N LEU A 632 -57.68 42.79 19.45
CA LEU A 632 -58.79 43.05 20.38
C LEU A 632 -60.09 42.31 19.99
N ASN A 633 -60.29 42.07 18.69
CA ASN A 633 -61.48 41.44 18.13
C ASN A 633 -61.52 39.91 18.31
N THR A 634 -60.36 39.28 18.50
CA THR A 634 -60.24 37.82 18.70
C THR A 634 -60.19 37.42 20.18
N CYS A 635 -60.01 38.40 21.07
CA CYS A 635 -59.82 38.19 22.49
C CYS A 635 -61.12 38.36 23.29
N PRO A 636 -61.21 37.76 24.49
CA PRO A 636 -62.39 37.94 25.35
C PRO A 636 -62.64 39.42 25.66
N PRO A 637 -63.91 39.83 25.77
CA PRO A 637 -64.28 41.24 25.93
C PRO A 637 -63.73 41.77 27.26
N LYS A 638 -63.27 43.02 27.20
CA LYS A 638 -62.68 43.73 28.33
C LYS A 638 -63.65 43.74 29.54
N PRO A 639 -63.21 43.28 30.72
CA PRO A 639 -64.08 43.16 31.90
C PRO A 639 -64.42 44.52 32.54
N PHE A 640 -63.56 45.54 32.37
CA PHE A 640 -63.70 46.84 33.03
C PHE A 640 -63.45 48.04 32.11
N ARG A 641 -64.25 49.10 32.25
CA ARG A 641 -64.13 50.33 31.43
C ARG A 641 -62.86 51.15 31.67
N TRP A 642 -62.30 51.09 32.89
CA TRP A 642 -61.11 51.88 33.26
C TRP A 642 -59.79 51.30 32.71
N LEU A 643 -59.80 50.10 32.12
CA LEU A 643 -58.59 49.30 31.94
C LEU A 643 -57.68 49.61 30.73
N ASN A 644 -57.87 50.55 29.81
CA ASN A 644 -57.06 50.61 28.56
C ASN A 644 -57.02 49.29 27.73
N ASP A 645 -56.85 49.41 26.43
CA ASP A 645 -56.97 48.27 25.53
C ASP A 645 -55.62 47.54 25.41
N SER A 646 -54.51 48.28 25.41
CA SER A 646 -53.14 47.75 25.47
C SER A 646 -52.86 46.95 26.75
N SER A 647 -53.24 47.49 27.91
CA SER A 647 -53.05 46.82 29.20
C SER A 647 -53.87 45.53 29.30
N TRP A 648 -55.06 45.47 28.70
CA TRP A 648 -55.88 44.25 28.64
C TRP A 648 -55.22 43.16 27.79
N LEU A 649 -54.72 43.51 26.60
CA LEU A 649 -53.98 42.58 25.75
C LEU A 649 -52.71 42.07 26.42
N ASN A 650 -51.98 42.93 27.13
CA ASN A 650 -50.80 42.54 27.90
C ASN A 650 -51.14 41.54 29.02
N LEU A 651 -52.25 41.76 29.74
CA LEU A 651 -52.73 40.84 30.77
C LEU A 651 -53.18 39.50 30.18
N LEU A 652 -53.77 39.50 28.99
CA LEU A 652 -54.14 38.29 28.27
C LEU A 652 -52.91 37.48 27.87
N GLU A 653 -51.87 38.11 27.33
CA GLU A 653 -50.63 37.38 27.06
C GLU A 653 -49.93 36.89 28.32
N LEU A 654 -49.93 37.71 29.39
CA LEU A 654 -49.37 37.30 30.67
C LEU A 654 -50.10 36.07 31.23
N SER A 655 -51.42 35.98 31.06
CA SER A 655 -52.22 34.84 31.53
C SER A 655 -51.89 33.51 30.84
N ARG A 656 -51.20 33.54 29.69
CA ARG A 656 -50.73 32.31 29.03
C ARG A 656 -49.56 31.65 29.77
N LEU A 657 -48.87 32.40 30.63
CA LEU A 657 -47.82 31.85 31.49
C LEU A 657 -48.45 31.06 32.63
N LYS A 658 -47.85 29.90 32.96
CA LYS A 658 -48.37 28.97 33.96
C LYS A 658 -48.43 29.64 35.34
N GLU A 659 -47.48 30.51 35.62
CA GLU A 659 -47.29 31.25 36.85
C GLU A 659 -48.34 32.35 37.03
N PHE A 660 -48.92 32.83 35.93
CA PHE A 660 -49.83 33.98 35.88
C PHE A 660 -51.23 33.65 35.35
N HIS A 661 -51.59 32.37 35.22
CA HIS A 661 -52.90 31.94 34.71
C HIS A 661 -54.09 32.54 35.49
N ASP A 662 -53.98 32.64 36.82
CA ASP A 662 -55.00 33.20 37.70
C ASP A 662 -55.08 34.74 37.70
N VAL A 663 -54.20 35.43 36.97
CA VAL A 663 -54.10 36.90 37.06
C VAL A 663 -55.40 37.58 36.63
N ILE A 664 -56.07 37.06 35.61
CA ILE A 664 -57.35 37.61 35.12
C ILE A 664 -58.44 37.48 36.19
N ASP A 665 -58.53 36.31 36.83
CA ASP A 665 -59.53 36.05 37.88
C ASP A 665 -59.28 36.89 39.12
N ARG A 666 -58.02 37.07 39.52
CA ARG A 666 -57.63 37.94 40.64
C ARG A 666 -57.96 39.41 40.35
N VAL A 667 -57.63 39.91 39.16
CA VAL A 667 -57.97 41.29 38.76
C VAL A 667 -59.49 41.51 38.76
N CYS A 668 -60.28 40.48 38.39
CA CYS A 668 -61.73 40.54 38.47
C CYS A 668 -62.28 40.62 39.91
N GLN A 669 -61.56 40.03 40.89
CA GLN A 669 -61.93 40.06 42.31
C GLN A 669 -61.59 41.40 43.00
N PHE A 670 -60.55 42.12 42.57
CA PHE A 670 -60.08 43.38 43.18
C PHE A 670 -60.93 44.64 42.89
N ARG A 671 -62.21 44.47 42.54
CA ARG A 671 -63.19 45.48 42.10
C ARG A 671 -63.28 46.78 42.94
N LYS A 672 -62.70 46.83 44.15
CA LYS A 672 -62.76 47.98 45.09
C LYS A 672 -61.46 48.76 45.30
N GLN A 673 -60.31 48.31 44.80
CA GLN A 673 -59.03 49.05 44.92
C GLN A 673 -58.60 49.62 43.57
N THR A 674 -59.41 50.52 43.02
CA THR A 674 -59.19 51.18 41.73
C THR A 674 -57.87 51.94 41.67
N THR A 675 -57.40 52.53 42.77
CA THR A 675 -56.21 53.40 42.80
C THR A 675 -54.88 52.64 42.74
N ILE A 676 -54.79 51.47 43.39
CA ILE A 676 -53.54 50.68 43.41
C ILE A 676 -53.36 49.98 42.07
N VAL A 677 -54.44 49.38 41.55
CA VAL A 677 -54.39 48.64 40.28
C VAL A 677 -54.26 49.59 39.09
N SER A 678 -54.87 50.78 39.11
CA SER A 678 -54.62 51.79 38.07
C SER A 678 -53.17 52.27 38.09
N SER A 679 -52.57 52.45 39.28
CA SER A 679 -51.16 52.90 39.42
C SER A 679 -50.15 51.82 39.03
N PHE A 680 -50.49 50.55 39.28
CA PHE A 680 -49.64 49.39 38.95
C PHE A 680 -49.71 49.04 37.45
N LEU A 681 -50.86 49.25 36.81
CA LEU A 681 -51.06 49.03 35.37
C LEU A 681 -50.73 50.26 34.52
N SER A 682 -50.71 51.47 35.11
CA SER A 682 -50.13 52.67 34.50
C SER A 682 -48.61 52.73 34.64
N PHE A 683 -47.99 51.74 35.28
CA PHE A 683 -46.54 51.59 35.31
C PHE A 683 -46.10 51.15 33.91
N ASN A 684 -45.93 52.15 33.05
CA ASN A 684 -45.50 51.98 31.69
C ASN A 684 -44.03 51.54 31.73
N PHE A 685 -43.72 50.34 31.24
CA PHE A 685 -42.32 49.89 31.12
C PHE A 685 -41.48 50.84 30.24
N ASP A 686 -42.13 51.72 29.47
CA ASP A 686 -41.50 52.81 28.72
C ASP A 686 -40.71 53.79 29.62
N SER A 687 -41.11 54.01 30.88
CA SER A 687 -40.39 54.92 31.79
C SER A 687 -39.17 54.28 32.47
N LEU A 688 -38.87 53.02 32.17
CA LEU A 688 -37.63 52.33 32.55
C LEU A 688 -36.61 52.30 31.41
N LEU A 689 -36.99 52.76 30.21
CA LEU A 689 -36.16 52.83 29.00
C LEU A 689 -35.84 54.28 28.55
N VAL A 690 -36.18 55.26 29.39
CA VAL A 690 -35.70 56.65 29.36
C VAL A 690 -35.03 56.91 30.70
#